data_AF-A0A151MAM5-F1
#
_entry.id   AF-A0A151MAM5-F1
#
_cell.length_a   1.000
_cell.length_b   1.000
_cell.length_c   1.000
_cell.angle_alpha   90.00
_cell.angle_beta   90.00
_cell.angle_gamma   90.00
#
_symmetry.space_group_name_H-M   'P 1'
#
loop_
_entity.id
_entity.type
_entity.pdbx_description
1 polymer ?
#
loop_
_entity_poly.entity_id
_entity_poly.type
_entity_poly.pdbx_seq_one_letter_code
_entity_poly.pdbx_strand_id
1 'polypeptide(L)'
;MSPELYCPWNQAKVTWPSPIQDNYLPAAEDKLFSASAAISGDLIGEVKAEREMANNSSLASQDSFAYDDFSSNDWYIYEPIDSSGPQDDKLASAVADCSPTIPSSLYHICMAPISLAILIGLSFLVKRKKLCKGCWSGAPGLLSPVNFLEEEGNQGLVVAVFGILFSSLCVLVLDKDPLPFIPDSSQHNREYWKIMALLYYPAFYYPLIACATVRHRAGYLMGCLLSWCHCVVHIWQKVDCPQSSKIYKYYSLLSYVPVIFCLVVLSLWYPLLLIRSFAKERNAATELAGSGYYKRYLKNILAKKPQRKSSGKVKASLLSKVQAYLYSYIYTPQEGFQIPLKLVLSVTMAVIAVYQVAVLLLVTFIPTIQIVRAGMTKDVTVLLVQFGVVPSENAGGIPGDMEKELETIKHYLWSLEVCYVCSLVICFLLTFAMLMRSLVMHRNNLKALYRGAVLDVFYPAQTLRPSQQAVFCWMSFASFQAAFACLGLILQQVIFFICTAGFTFLVVIPLQSGTHMHLFKILQNMWPFCLMLVVAVIVQNLAAHFCFLEKCHLQKELTNRRALYILTYLLFPINVLAGIVAGIWRMVISGLYNAIHFCQLDISLLNRAIEVFDPGYRTYCHYLKIEVSQSHPVMKAFCFLLLQLPSPKGQTRIEPTDVEEGIQLIHTKKVTSRQSQSKQTRARWWLAYTLLNNPSLSACRKAVLSDPTANGTKMSPMKL
;
A
#
# COMPACT_ATOMS: atom_id res chain seq x y z
N MET A 1 59.26 48.44 -14.76
CA MET A 1 59.86 47.22 -14.16
C MET A 1 58.76 46.17 -14.09
N SER A 2 58.60 45.40 -15.17
CA SER A 2 58.05 44.02 -15.11
C SER A 2 59.16 43.11 -14.52
N PRO A 3 58.92 41.87 -14.02
CA PRO A 3 58.07 40.79 -14.56
C PRO A 3 57.07 40.21 -13.52
N GLU A 4 55.89 39.73 -13.92
CA GLU A 4 55.58 38.34 -14.31
C GLU A 4 56.02 37.24 -13.33
N LEU A 5 55.05 36.60 -12.69
CA LEU A 5 55.14 35.20 -12.27
C LEU A 5 53.78 34.50 -12.50
N TYR A 6 53.82 33.63 -13.50
CA TYR A 6 52.83 32.68 -14.00
C TYR A 6 52.76 31.44 -13.11
N CYS A 7 51.58 30.81 -12.97
CA CYS A 7 51.33 29.35 -13.09
C CYS A 7 49.88 28.97 -12.71
N PRO A 8 49.29 27.88 -13.25
CA PRO A 8 48.41 27.97 -14.41
C PRO A 8 47.06 27.24 -14.25
N TRP A 9 46.01 27.73 -14.91
CA TRP A 9 44.85 26.91 -15.30
C TRP A 9 44.38 27.38 -16.68
N ASN A 10 44.92 26.77 -17.73
CA ASN A 10 44.23 26.74 -19.00
C ASN A 10 44.68 25.51 -19.82
N GLN A 11 43.70 24.92 -20.51
CA GLN A 11 43.79 23.86 -21.52
C GLN A 11 43.82 22.40 -21.02
N ALA A 12 42.65 21.90 -20.63
CA ALA A 12 42.20 20.61 -21.15
C ALA A 12 40.99 20.87 -22.07
N LYS A 13 41.26 20.98 -23.37
CA LYS A 13 40.29 20.75 -24.44
C LYS A 13 39.79 19.32 -24.27
N VAL A 14 38.67 19.12 -23.57
CA VAL A 14 37.89 17.89 -23.74
C VAL A 14 36.90 18.20 -24.86
N THR A 15 37.27 17.76 -26.05
CA THR A 15 36.40 17.60 -27.19
C THR A 15 35.12 16.88 -26.77
N TRP A 16 33.99 17.57 -26.86
CA TRP A 16 32.68 16.91 -26.91
C TRP A 16 32.63 16.10 -28.20
N PRO A 17 32.42 14.79 -28.18
CA PRO A 17 31.95 14.11 -29.38
C PRO A 17 30.52 14.59 -29.64
N SER A 18 30.33 15.14 -30.84
CA SER A 18 29.03 15.28 -31.49
C SER A 18 28.25 13.95 -31.46
N PRO A 19 26.91 14.00 -31.45
CA PRO A 19 26.08 12.86 -31.11
C PRO A 19 26.32 11.73 -32.10
N ILE A 20 26.84 10.61 -31.62
CA ILE A 20 26.71 9.34 -32.32
C ILE A 20 25.21 9.06 -32.34
N GLN A 21 24.68 8.90 -33.55
CA GLN A 21 23.35 8.40 -33.80
C GLN A 21 23.14 7.12 -32.97
N ASP A 22 22.23 7.18 -31.99
CA ASP A 22 21.65 6.00 -31.34
C ASP A 22 20.75 5.26 -32.33
N ASN A 23 21.38 4.63 -33.32
CA ASN A 23 20.89 3.37 -33.86
C ASN A 23 21.57 2.27 -33.05
N TYR A 24 20.82 1.22 -32.70
CA TYR A 24 21.18 0.06 -31.86
C TYR A 24 20.86 0.17 -30.37
N LEU A 25 19.56 0.15 -30.04
CA LEU A 25 19.04 -0.70 -28.96
C LEU A 25 17.51 -0.98 -29.11
N PRO A 26 17.09 -1.80 -30.10
CA PRO A 26 15.86 -2.58 -29.97
C PRO A 26 16.13 -4.08 -29.68
N ALA A 27 17.37 -4.55 -29.81
CA ALA A 27 17.66 -5.99 -29.87
C ALA A 27 17.80 -6.72 -28.51
N ALA A 28 17.76 -6.00 -27.38
CA ALA A 28 17.87 -6.59 -26.05
C ALA A 28 16.50 -6.92 -25.41
N GLU A 29 15.43 -6.25 -25.84
CA GLU A 29 14.07 -6.52 -25.34
C GLU A 29 13.44 -7.74 -26.05
N ASP A 30 13.72 -7.94 -27.34
CA ASP A 30 13.23 -9.11 -28.10
C ASP A 30 13.92 -10.43 -27.68
N LYS A 31 15.19 -10.37 -27.24
CA LYS A 31 15.89 -11.56 -26.71
C LYS A 31 15.43 -11.95 -25.30
N LEU A 32 14.88 -11.01 -24.53
CA LEU A 32 14.31 -11.30 -23.20
C LEU A 32 12.90 -11.91 -23.33
N PHE A 33 12.12 -11.45 -24.31
CA PHE A 33 10.83 -12.06 -24.65
C PHE A 33 10.98 -13.45 -25.28
N SER A 34 12.01 -13.67 -26.12
CA SER A 34 12.26 -15.00 -26.69
C SER A 34 12.83 -15.99 -25.66
N ALA A 35 13.67 -15.55 -24.71
CA ALA A 35 14.17 -16.40 -23.64
C ALA A 35 13.07 -16.76 -22.63
N SER A 36 12.17 -15.82 -22.29
CA SER A 36 11.01 -16.10 -21.43
C SER A 36 9.96 -16.99 -22.11
N ALA A 37 9.80 -16.90 -23.44
CA ALA A 37 8.93 -17.78 -24.21
C ALA A 37 9.53 -19.17 -24.42
N ALA A 38 10.86 -19.29 -24.58
CA ALA A 38 11.56 -20.57 -24.69
C ALA A 38 11.53 -21.35 -23.36
N ILE A 39 11.76 -20.68 -22.23
CA ILE A 39 11.68 -21.31 -20.89
C ILE A 39 10.23 -21.73 -20.55
N SER A 40 9.23 -20.95 -20.99
CA SER A 40 7.82 -21.34 -20.83
C SER A 40 7.40 -22.45 -21.80
N GLY A 41 8.04 -22.57 -22.97
CA GLY A 41 7.80 -23.64 -23.95
C GLY A 41 8.39 -24.98 -23.51
N ASP A 42 9.61 -24.98 -22.96
CA ASP A 42 10.26 -26.18 -22.42
C ASP A 42 9.54 -26.71 -21.18
N LEU A 43 9.05 -25.84 -20.28
CA LEU A 43 8.26 -26.26 -19.12
C LEU A 43 6.90 -26.86 -19.50
N ILE A 44 6.29 -26.41 -20.61
CA ILE A 44 5.04 -26.96 -21.14
C ILE A 44 5.30 -28.28 -21.89
N GLY A 45 6.47 -28.44 -22.51
CA GLY A 45 6.93 -29.69 -23.12
C GLY A 45 7.20 -30.79 -22.09
N GLU A 46 7.85 -30.44 -20.97
CA GLU A 46 8.14 -31.37 -19.86
C GLU A 46 6.85 -31.82 -19.14
N VAL A 47 5.91 -30.91 -18.90
CA VAL A 47 4.60 -31.24 -18.30
C VAL A 47 3.70 -32.03 -19.26
N LYS A 48 3.86 -31.90 -20.58
CA LYS A 48 3.13 -32.72 -21.57
C LYS A 48 3.73 -34.12 -21.72
N ALA A 49 5.05 -34.26 -21.59
CA ALA A 49 5.75 -35.56 -21.60
C ALA A 49 5.47 -36.38 -20.33
N GLU A 50 5.38 -35.76 -19.16
CA GLU A 50 4.95 -36.45 -17.92
C GLU A 50 3.48 -36.89 -17.97
N ARG A 51 2.62 -36.11 -18.65
CA ARG A 51 1.18 -36.43 -18.79
C ARG A 51 0.91 -37.54 -19.83
N GLU A 52 1.77 -37.69 -20.84
CA GLU A 52 1.70 -38.80 -21.80
C GLU A 52 2.29 -40.10 -21.23
N MET A 53 3.31 -40.04 -20.36
CA MET A 53 3.79 -41.24 -19.63
C MET A 53 2.82 -41.74 -18.55
N ALA A 54 2.03 -40.86 -17.93
CA ALA A 54 1.02 -41.25 -16.94
C ALA A 54 -0.26 -41.85 -17.58
N ASN A 55 -0.55 -41.57 -18.85
CA ASN A 55 -1.73 -42.13 -19.53
C ASN A 55 -1.49 -43.54 -20.08
N ASN A 56 -0.26 -43.90 -20.43
CA ASN A 56 0.07 -45.23 -20.98
C ASN A 56 0.14 -46.35 -19.91
N SER A 57 0.18 -46.02 -18.62
CA SER A 57 0.15 -47.01 -17.53
C SER A 57 -1.26 -47.40 -17.08
N SER A 58 -2.31 -46.79 -17.65
CA SER A 58 -3.71 -47.04 -17.30
C SER A 58 -4.49 -47.90 -18.32
N LEU A 59 -3.81 -48.38 -19.37
CA LEU A 59 -4.44 -49.14 -20.45
C LEU A 59 -4.04 -50.63 -20.42
N ALA A 60 -4.34 -51.32 -19.32
CA ALA A 60 -4.28 -52.77 -19.25
C ALA A 60 -5.23 -53.31 -18.16
N SER A 61 -6.53 -53.22 -18.42
CA SER A 61 -7.56 -54.17 -17.93
C SER A 61 -8.95 -53.63 -18.32
N GLN A 62 -9.31 -53.81 -19.58
CA GLN A 62 -10.72 -53.95 -19.94
C GLN A 62 -11.09 -55.42 -19.74
N ASP A 63 -12.13 -55.68 -18.95
CA ASP A 63 -13.18 -56.55 -19.41
C ASP A 63 -14.53 -56.14 -18.82
N SER A 64 -15.54 -56.42 -19.63
CA SER A 64 -16.82 -55.74 -19.80
C SER A 64 -17.99 -56.31 -18.98
N PHE A 65 -19.13 -55.64 -19.15
CA PHE A 65 -20.53 -55.98 -18.82
C PHE A 65 -21.06 -55.38 -17.51
N ALA A 66 -22.29 -54.87 -17.37
CA ALA A 66 -23.32 -54.24 -18.21
C ALA A 66 -24.56 -54.03 -17.31
N TYR A 67 -25.23 -52.87 -17.43
CA TYR A 67 -26.62 -52.54 -17.01
C TYR A 67 -27.05 -52.36 -15.53
N ASP A 68 -27.81 -51.25 -15.38
CA ASP A 68 -28.96 -50.94 -14.51
C ASP A 68 -28.82 -50.51 -13.04
N ASP A 69 -29.08 -49.20 -12.86
CA ASP A 69 -30.12 -48.56 -12.03
C ASP A 69 -30.73 -49.40 -10.88
N PHE A 70 -30.60 -48.92 -9.63
CA PHE A 70 -31.70 -48.72 -8.67
C PHE A 70 -31.23 -48.19 -7.31
N SER A 71 -32.08 -47.37 -6.71
CA SER A 71 -32.02 -46.88 -5.32
C SER A 71 -32.26 -47.97 -4.27
N SER A 72 -31.54 -47.91 -3.15
CA SER A 72 -31.98 -48.18 -1.75
C SER A 72 -30.75 -48.42 -0.88
N ASN A 73 -30.56 -47.69 0.22
CA ASN A 73 -30.96 -48.06 1.59
C ASN A 73 -30.35 -49.37 2.08
N ASP A 74 -29.61 -49.28 3.20
CA ASP A 74 -29.57 -50.21 4.36
C ASP A 74 -28.19 -50.14 5.04
N TRP A 75 -28.11 -49.50 6.20
CA TRP A 75 -28.24 -50.12 7.54
C TRP A 75 -27.02 -50.95 7.95
N TYR A 76 -26.28 -50.43 8.94
CA TYR A 76 -25.77 -51.25 10.01
C TYR A 76 -26.20 -50.64 11.35
N ILE A 77 -27.00 -51.44 12.06
CA ILE A 77 -27.54 -51.23 13.39
C ILE A 77 -26.53 -51.76 14.42
N TYR A 78 -26.32 -51.02 15.50
CA TYR A 78 -26.07 -51.61 16.82
C TYR A 78 -26.95 -50.87 17.85
N GLU A 79 -27.60 -51.66 18.70
CA GLU A 79 -28.61 -51.28 19.70
C GLU A 79 -28.09 -50.39 20.85
N PRO A 80 -28.98 -49.64 21.54
CA PRO A 80 -28.61 -48.74 22.62
C PRO A 80 -28.51 -49.48 23.96
N ILE A 81 -27.43 -49.21 24.71
CA ILE A 81 -27.35 -49.50 26.15
C ILE A 81 -27.70 -48.22 26.90
N ASP A 82 -28.86 -48.23 27.55
CA ASP A 82 -29.25 -47.24 28.54
C ASP A 82 -28.30 -47.29 29.75
N SER A 83 -27.63 -46.19 30.05
CA SER A 83 -27.21 -45.88 31.41
C SER A 83 -27.25 -44.37 31.65
N SER A 84 -28.04 -44.01 32.64
CA SER A 84 -28.32 -42.67 33.14
C SER A 84 -27.07 -42.00 33.74
N GLY A 85 -26.74 -40.80 33.26
CA GLY A 85 -25.82 -39.86 33.91
C GLY A 85 -25.82 -38.51 33.18
N PRO A 86 -25.84 -37.35 33.86
CA PRO A 86 -25.90 -36.05 33.21
C PRO A 86 -24.49 -35.70 32.71
N GLN A 87 -24.28 -35.76 31.40
CA GLN A 87 -23.02 -35.34 30.78
C GLN A 87 -23.30 -34.22 29.79
N ASP A 88 -22.74 -33.06 30.11
CA ASP A 88 -22.92 -31.79 29.42
C ASP A 88 -22.77 -31.88 27.89
N ASP A 89 -23.80 -31.39 27.20
CA ASP A 89 -23.84 -31.17 25.76
C ASP A 89 -22.75 -30.20 25.29
N LYS A 90 -21.58 -30.72 24.94
CA LYS A 90 -20.57 -30.01 24.14
C LYS A 90 -20.00 -30.90 23.03
N LEU A 91 -20.86 -31.35 22.13
CA LEU A 91 -20.43 -31.87 20.83
C LEU A 91 -21.24 -31.21 19.70
N ALA A 92 -20.53 -30.37 18.94
CA ALA A 92 -20.86 -29.77 17.65
C ALA A 92 -22.35 -29.56 17.31
N SER A 93 -22.89 -28.36 17.63
CA SER A 93 -24.09 -27.88 16.96
C SER A 93 -23.79 -27.67 15.47
N ALA A 94 -24.22 -28.60 14.62
CA ALA A 94 -24.31 -28.36 13.18
C ALA A 94 -25.22 -27.15 12.97
N VAL A 95 -24.64 -26.00 12.64
CA VAL A 95 -25.41 -24.77 12.40
C VAL A 95 -26.18 -25.00 11.10
N ALA A 96 -27.51 -25.12 11.21
CA ALA A 96 -28.40 -25.20 10.06
C ALA A 96 -28.21 -23.95 9.17
N ASP A 97 -28.18 -24.15 7.85
CA ASP A 97 -28.04 -23.05 6.90
C ASP A 97 -29.28 -22.13 6.98
N CYS A 98 -29.05 -20.89 7.43
CA CYS A 98 -30.07 -19.86 7.54
C CYS A 98 -30.29 -19.18 6.19
N SER A 99 -31.51 -19.23 5.66
CA SER A 99 -31.92 -18.47 4.47
C SER A 99 -32.43 -17.08 4.90
N PRO A 100 -31.76 -15.98 4.49
CA PRO A 100 -32.21 -14.64 4.85
C PRO A 100 -33.55 -14.32 4.17
N THR A 101 -34.38 -13.48 4.79
CA THR A 101 -35.68 -13.07 4.23
C THR A 101 -35.53 -12.41 2.85
N ILE A 102 -34.40 -11.73 2.61
CA ILE A 102 -34.01 -11.22 1.30
C ILE A 102 -32.82 -12.01 0.78
N PRO A 103 -33.01 -12.97 -0.15
CA PRO A 103 -31.92 -13.74 -0.71
C PRO A 103 -30.97 -12.83 -1.50
N SER A 104 -29.67 -13.17 -1.48
CA SER A 104 -28.63 -12.41 -2.19
C SER A 104 -28.92 -12.31 -3.69
N SER A 105 -29.48 -13.36 -4.28
CA SER A 105 -29.91 -13.40 -5.69
C SER A 105 -30.90 -12.27 -6.00
N LEU A 106 -31.98 -12.16 -5.22
CA LEU A 106 -33.02 -11.15 -5.40
C LEU A 106 -32.48 -9.73 -5.21
N TYR A 107 -31.60 -9.53 -4.22
CA TYR A 107 -30.93 -8.25 -4.03
C TYR A 107 -30.15 -7.82 -5.28
N HIS A 108 -29.33 -8.70 -5.85
CA HIS A 108 -28.54 -8.37 -7.06
C HIS A 108 -29.43 -8.22 -8.30
N ILE A 109 -30.47 -9.02 -8.46
CA ILE A 109 -31.45 -8.92 -9.57
C ILE A 109 -32.21 -7.59 -9.52
N CYS A 110 -32.57 -7.08 -8.34
CA CYS A 110 -33.26 -5.81 -8.20
C CYS A 110 -32.32 -4.60 -8.27
N MET A 111 -31.17 -4.65 -7.60
CA MET A 111 -30.29 -3.47 -7.48
C MET A 111 -29.44 -3.22 -8.74
N ALA A 112 -29.06 -4.26 -9.49
CA ALA A 112 -28.28 -4.10 -10.72
C ALA A 112 -29.01 -3.27 -11.82
N PRO A 113 -30.29 -3.50 -12.14
CA PRO A 113 -30.99 -2.66 -13.10
C PRO A 113 -31.24 -1.24 -12.56
N ILE A 114 -31.48 -1.07 -11.26
CA ILE A 114 -31.61 0.27 -10.64
C ILE A 114 -30.30 1.05 -10.79
N SER A 115 -29.17 0.40 -10.50
CA SER A 115 -27.85 1.04 -10.59
C SER A 115 -27.51 1.42 -12.05
N LEU A 116 -27.86 0.56 -13.02
CA LEU A 116 -27.74 0.84 -14.45
C LEU A 116 -28.65 2.00 -14.90
N ALA A 117 -29.92 2.02 -14.47
CA ALA A 117 -30.87 3.08 -14.81
C ALA A 117 -30.41 4.45 -14.29
N ILE A 118 -29.88 4.51 -13.06
CA ILE A 118 -29.31 5.73 -12.49
C ILE A 118 -28.07 6.18 -13.27
N LEU A 119 -27.18 5.25 -13.63
CA LEU A 119 -26.01 5.57 -14.45
C LEU A 119 -26.40 6.21 -15.79
N ILE A 120 -27.36 5.60 -16.49
CA ILE A 120 -27.88 6.09 -17.77
C ILE A 120 -28.54 7.46 -17.57
N GLY A 121 -29.40 7.63 -16.56
CA GLY A 121 -30.05 8.90 -16.24
C GLY A 121 -29.06 10.02 -15.95
N LEU A 122 -28.01 9.74 -15.16
CA LEU A 122 -26.95 10.70 -14.87
C LEU A 122 -26.11 11.05 -16.11
N SER A 123 -25.99 10.13 -17.08
CA SER A 123 -25.22 10.37 -18.31
C SER A 123 -25.84 11.43 -19.21
N PHE A 124 -27.17 11.59 -19.15
CA PHE A 124 -27.89 12.66 -19.84
C PHE A 124 -27.70 14.04 -19.17
N LEU A 125 -27.34 14.06 -17.88
CA LEU A 125 -27.03 15.32 -17.16
C LEU A 125 -25.62 15.85 -17.47
N VAL A 126 -24.76 15.04 -18.10
CA VAL A 126 -23.37 15.39 -18.40
C VAL A 126 -23.17 15.55 -19.91
N LYS A 127 -22.58 16.68 -20.33
CA LYS A 127 -22.26 16.95 -21.73
C LYS A 127 -20.87 16.41 -22.13
N ARG A 128 -20.75 15.93 -23.36
CA ARG A 128 -19.51 15.47 -24.01
C ARG A 128 -18.53 16.63 -24.19
N LYS A 129 -17.26 16.41 -23.85
CA LYS A 129 -16.21 17.44 -23.95
C LYS A 129 -15.53 17.52 -25.32
N LYS A 130 -15.35 16.39 -26.02
CA LYS A 130 -14.55 16.31 -27.27
C LYS A 130 -15.24 15.61 -28.44
N LEU A 131 -15.79 14.40 -28.27
CA LEU A 131 -16.43 13.65 -29.36
C LEU A 131 -17.89 14.06 -29.62
N CYS A 132 -18.25 14.22 -30.90
CA CYS A 132 -19.60 14.43 -31.43
C CYS A 132 -20.49 15.41 -30.63
N LYS A 133 -20.10 16.70 -30.64
CA LYS A 133 -20.80 17.80 -29.92
C LYS A 133 -22.17 18.17 -30.51
N GLY A 134 -22.39 17.89 -31.81
CA GLY A 134 -23.62 18.25 -32.52
C GLY A 134 -24.75 17.23 -32.40
N CYS A 135 -24.47 16.00 -31.99
CA CYS A 135 -25.50 14.97 -31.78
C CYS A 135 -26.15 15.18 -30.40
N TRP A 136 -27.49 15.24 -30.36
CA TRP A 136 -28.29 15.28 -29.12
C TRP A 136 -27.83 16.36 -28.11
N SER A 137 -27.53 17.57 -28.60
CA SER A 137 -27.04 18.71 -27.78
C SER A 137 -25.75 18.44 -26.97
N GLY A 138 -25.02 17.38 -27.33
CA GLY A 138 -23.80 16.94 -26.66
C GLY A 138 -24.01 15.94 -25.52
N ALA A 139 -25.20 15.35 -25.33
CA ALA A 139 -25.46 14.25 -24.39
C ALA A 139 -25.66 12.91 -25.14
N PRO A 140 -25.47 11.73 -24.51
CA PRO A 140 -24.95 11.47 -23.16
C PRO A 140 -23.42 11.56 -23.08
N GLY A 141 -22.91 12.06 -21.96
CA GLY A 141 -21.48 12.10 -21.63
C GLY A 141 -21.06 10.91 -20.77
N LEU A 142 -19.85 10.37 -21.02
CA LEU A 142 -19.28 9.34 -20.15
C LEU A 142 -18.97 9.96 -18.78
N LEU A 143 -19.63 9.48 -17.73
CA LEU A 143 -19.30 9.88 -16.36
C LEU A 143 -17.91 9.36 -16.03
N SER A 144 -17.02 10.23 -15.57
CA SER A 144 -15.78 9.79 -14.92
C SER A 144 -16.08 9.55 -13.45
N PRO A 145 -15.64 8.41 -12.86
CA PRO A 145 -15.99 8.08 -11.49
C PRO A 145 -15.31 9.06 -10.53
N VAL A 146 -14.04 9.42 -10.74
CA VAL A 146 -13.34 10.38 -9.87
C VAL A 146 -12.22 11.03 -10.66
N ASN A 147 -11.98 12.32 -10.39
CA ASN A 147 -10.72 12.95 -10.78
C ASN A 147 -9.64 12.68 -9.72
N PHE A 148 -8.91 11.57 -9.87
CA PHE A 148 -7.89 11.15 -8.90
C PHE A 148 -6.72 12.13 -8.72
N LEU A 149 -6.52 13.03 -9.70
CA LEU A 149 -5.46 14.05 -9.69
C LEU A 149 -5.93 15.40 -9.11
N GLU A 150 -7.23 15.52 -8.79
CA GLU A 150 -7.78 16.70 -8.13
C GLU A 150 -7.67 16.51 -6.62
N GLU A 151 -6.82 17.31 -5.99
CA GLU A 151 -6.55 17.24 -4.54
C GLU A 151 -7.78 17.66 -3.70
N GLU A 152 -8.66 18.48 -4.26
CA GLU A 152 -9.72 19.21 -3.53
C GLU A 152 -11.13 18.60 -3.65
N GLY A 153 -11.23 17.26 -3.67
CA GLY A 153 -12.50 16.52 -3.68
C GLY A 153 -13.01 16.11 -2.29
N ASN A 154 -14.25 15.60 -2.22
CA ASN A 154 -14.77 14.90 -1.03
C ASN A 154 -14.08 13.54 -0.88
N GLN A 155 -12.84 13.53 -0.41
CA GLN A 155 -11.96 12.34 -0.37
C GLN A 155 -12.62 11.17 0.38
N GLY A 156 -13.33 11.45 1.48
CA GLY A 156 -13.97 10.43 2.32
C GLY A 156 -14.99 9.55 1.59
N LEU A 157 -15.78 10.13 0.67
CA LEU A 157 -16.77 9.39 -0.11
C LEU A 157 -16.12 8.39 -1.05
N VAL A 158 -15.08 8.83 -1.78
CA VAL A 158 -14.34 7.97 -2.70
C VAL A 158 -13.69 6.83 -1.93
N VAL A 159 -13.07 7.14 -0.79
CA VAL A 159 -12.43 6.15 0.08
C VAL A 159 -13.43 5.10 0.58
N ALA A 160 -14.63 5.51 0.98
CA ALA A 160 -15.66 4.58 1.45
C ALA A 160 -16.15 3.62 0.34
N VAL A 161 -16.38 4.11 -0.88
CA VAL A 161 -16.83 3.21 -1.97
C VAL A 161 -15.72 2.23 -2.39
N PHE A 162 -14.48 2.69 -2.48
CA PHE A 162 -13.35 1.76 -2.71
C PHE A 162 -13.20 0.76 -1.57
N GLY A 163 -13.49 1.15 -0.33
CA GLY A 163 -13.50 0.24 0.83
C GLY A 163 -14.56 -0.85 0.72
N ILE A 164 -15.77 -0.51 0.26
CA ILE A 164 -16.85 -1.47 -0.03
C ILE A 164 -16.41 -2.44 -1.14
N LEU A 165 -15.87 -1.90 -2.23
CA LEU A 165 -15.40 -2.69 -3.36
C LEU A 165 -14.35 -3.71 -2.91
N PHE A 166 -13.29 -3.24 -2.24
CA PHE A 166 -12.19 -4.08 -1.82
C PHE A 166 -12.63 -5.14 -0.79
N SER A 167 -13.45 -4.76 0.19
CA SER A 167 -13.98 -5.71 1.17
C SER A 167 -14.86 -6.78 0.51
N SER A 168 -15.70 -6.38 -0.46
CA SER A 168 -16.53 -7.33 -1.22
C SER A 168 -15.67 -8.28 -2.04
N LEU A 169 -14.56 -7.81 -2.60
CA LEU A 169 -13.58 -8.66 -3.30
C LEU A 169 -12.91 -9.67 -2.35
N CYS A 170 -12.53 -9.26 -1.14
CA CYS A 170 -11.96 -10.18 -0.15
C CYS A 170 -12.94 -11.30 0.23
N VAL A 171 -14.22 -10.97 0.39
CA VAL A 171 -15.27 -11.96 0.67
C VAL A 171 -15.48 -12.89 -0.53
N LEU A 172 -15.53 -12.32 -1.74
CA LEU A 172 -15.75 -13.05 -2.99
C LEU A 172 -14.71 -14.15 -3.25
N VAL A 173 -13.44 -13.91 -2.90
CA VAL A 173 -12.37 -14.90 -3.09
C VAL A 173 -12.62 -16.18 -2.30
N LEU A 174 -13.28 -16.08 -1.15
CA LEU A 174 -13.55 -17.19 -0.24
C LEU A 174 -14.95 -17.78 -0.40
N ASP A 175 -15.84 -17.13 -1.15
CA ASP A 175 -17.20 -17.60 -1.33
C ASP A 175 -17.30 -18.72 -2.37
N LYS A 176 -18.21 -19.66 -2.15
CA LYS A 176 -18.50 -20.77 -3.05
C LYS A 176 -19.34 -20.31 -4.26
N ASP A 177 -20.19 -19.30 -4.05
CA ASP A 177 -21.12 -18.78 -5.05
C ASP A 177 -20.76 -17.33 -5.43
N PRO A 178 -19.87 -17.13 -6.44
CA PRO A 178 -19.33 -15.80 -6.74
C PRO A 178 -20.35 -14.85 -7.39
N LEU A 179 -21.35 -15.39 -8.08
CA LEU A 179 -22.42 -14.65 -8.74
C LEU A 179 -23.78 -15.26 -8.33
N PRO A 180 -24.51 -14.64 -7.40
CA PRO A 180 -25.69 -15.25 -6.78
C PRO A 180 -26.92 -15.34 -7.69
N PHE A 181 -26.83 -14.89 -8.94
CA PHE A 181 -27.92 -14.89 -9.92
C PHE A 181 -27.81 -15.99 -10.99
N ILE A 182 -26.75 -16.79 -10.97
CA ILE A 182 -26.56 -17.92 -11.89
C ILE A 182 -26.77 -19.20 -11.07
N PRO A 183 -27.91 -19.90 -11.21
CA PRO A 183 -28.12 -21.18 -10.53
C PRO A 183 -27.23 -22.27 -11.13
N ASP A 184 -26.71 -23.14 -10.27
CA ASP A 184 -25.94 -24.35 -10.61
C ASP A 184 -24.79 -24.16 -11.59
N SER A 185 -23.74 -23.46 -11.15
CA SER A 185 -22.47 -23.51 -11.87
C SER A 185 -21.83 -24.88 -11.68
N SER A 186 -21.69 -25.66 -12.75
CA SER A 186 -20.79 -26.82 -12.76
C SER A 186 -19.41 -26.42 -12.22
N GLN A 187 -18.78 -27.30 -11.43
CA GLN A 187 -17.52 -27.04 -10.73
C GLN A 187 -16.40 -26.54 -11.67
N HIS A 188 -16.47 -26.88 -12.95
CA HIS A 188 -15.57 -26.44 -14.02
C HIS A 188 -15.71 -24.94 -14.39
N ASN A 189 -16.92 -24.39 -14.37
CA ASN A 189 -17.19 -23.01 -14.79
C ASN A 189 -17.04 -22.00 -13.64
N ARG A 190 -16.95 -22.46 -12.40
CA ARG A 190 -16.88 -21.61 -11.20
C ARG A 190 -15.75 -20.59 -11.23
N GLU A 191 -14.56 -20.99 -11.67
CA GLU A 191 -13.39 -20.09 -11.68
C GLU A 191 -13.55 -18.99 -12.75
N TYR A 192 -14.19 -19.27 -13.89
CA TYR A 192 -14.54 -18.25 -14.89
C TYR A 192 -15.58 -17.26 -14.35
N TRP A 193 -16.55 -17.71 -13.55
CA TRP A 193 -17.51 -16.83 -12.89
C TRP A 193 -16.87 -15.91 -11.86
N LYS A 194 -15.83 -16.36 -11.14
CA LYS A 194 -15.04 -15.47 -10.27
C LYS A 194 -14.36 -14.36 -11.06
N ILE A 195 -13.80 -14.66 -12.24
CA ILE A 195 -13.18 -13.64 -13.11
C ILE A 195 -14.22 -12.60 -13.55
N MET A 196 -15.41 -13.04 -13.96
CA MET A 196 -16.51 -12.14 -14.31
C MET A 196 -16.98 -11.30 -13.12
N ALA A 197 -17.01 -11.89 -11.92
CA ALA A 197 -17.35 -11.17 -10.70
C ALA A 197 -16.38 -10.02 -10.39
N LEU A 198 -15.08 -10.16 -10.72
CA LEU A 198 -14.10 -9.06 -10.60
C LEU A 198 -14.46 -7.83 -11.43
N LEU A 199 -15.21 -7.99 -12.54
CA LEU A 199 -15.70 -6.90 -13.38
C LEU A 199 -17.09 -6.41 -12.94
N TYR A 200 -17.93 -7.32 -12.44
CA TYR A 200 -19.29 -7.03 -12.01
C TYR A 200 -19.36 -6.10 -10.79
N TYR A 201 -18.64 -6.39 -9.70
CA TYR A 201 -18.72 -5.58 -8.48
C TYR A 201 -18.29 -4.11 -8.67
N PRO A 202 -17.21 -3.80 -9.41
CA PRO A 202 -16.90 -2.42 -9.79
C PRO A 202 -18.03 -1.75 -10.56
N ALA A 203 -18.64 -2.45 -11.53
CA ALA A 203 -19.76 -1.91 -12.30
C ALA A 203 -21.00 -1.68 -11.42
N PHE A 204 -21.28 -2.59 -10.48
CA PHE A 204 -22.41 -2.54 -9.57
C PHE A 204 -22.35 -1.35 -8.60
N TYR A 205 -21.18 -1.10 -8.00
CA TYR A 205 -20.98 0.03 -7.07
C TYR A 205 -20.58 1.34 -7.76
N TYR A 206 -20.32 1.33 -9.07
CA TYR A 206 -19.97 2.52 -9.85
C TYR A 206 -20.94 3.70 -9.67
N PRO A 207 -22.27 3.50 -9.67
CA PRO A 207 -23.22 4.60 -9.58
C PRO A 207 -23.14 5.37 -8.26
N LEU A 208 -22.72 4.71 -7.16
CA LEU A 208 -22.47 5.39 -5.89
C LEU A 208 -21.46 6.51 -6.11
N ILE A 209 -20.28 6.20 -6.64
CA ILE A 209 -19.24 7.20 -6.92
C ILE A 209 -19.72 8.24 -7.95
N ALA A 210 -20.37 7.78 -9.03
CA ALA A 210 -20.78 8.65 -10.13
C ALA A 210 -21.79 9.73 -9.69
N CYS A 211 -22.67 9.43 -8.73
CA CYS A 211 -23.61 10.38 -8.14
C CYS A 211 -22.90 11.62 -7.55
N ALA A 212 -21.70 11.44 -6.99
CA ALA A 212 -20.94 12.52 -6.37
C ALA A 212 -20.25 13.44 -7.40
N THR A 213 -19.90 12.93 -8.59
CA THR A 213 -19.12 13.70 -9.59
C THR A 213 -19.94 14.61 -10.45
N VAL A 214 -21.24 14.32 -10.65
CA VAL A 214 -22.15 15.17 -11.43
C VAL A 214 -22.32 16.56 -10.77
N ARG A 215 -22.07 16.69 -9.46
CA ARG A 215 -22.21 17.93 -8.67
C ARG A 215 -23.58 18.62 -8.87
N HIS A 216 -24.62 17.83 -9.14
CA HIS A 216 -26.00 18.27 -9.32
C HIS A 216 -26.88 17.71 -8.20
N ARG A 217 -27.94 18.43 -7.81
CA ARG A 217 -28.86 18.02 -6.72
C ARG A 217 -29.45 16.63 -6.93
N ALA A 218 -29.88 16.35 -8.15
CA ALA A 218 -30.40 15.03 -8.52
C ALA A 218 -29.37 13.91 -8.28
N GLY A 219 -28.08 14.17 -8.54
CA GLY A 219 -27.01 13.20 -8.26
C GLY A 219 -26.87 12.91 -6.76
N TYR A 220 -26.89 13.94 -5.91
CA TYR A 220 -26.83 13.73 -4.47
C TYR A 220 -28.06 13.02 -3.90
N LEU A 221 -29.27 13.32 -4.41
CA LEU A 221 -30.51 12.64 -4.01
C LEU A 221 -30.47 11.15 -4.38
N MET A 222 -30.10 10.83 -5.62
CA MET A 222 -29.97 9.43 -6.07
C MET A 222 -28.87 8.69 -5.30
N GLY A 223 -27.77 9.36 -4.97
CA GLY A 223 -26.72 8.83 -4.11
C GLY A 223 -27.20 8.50 -2.69
N CYS A 224 -28.05 9.35 -2.09
CA CYS A 224 -28.67 9.08 -0.78
C CYS A 224 -29.50 7.79 -0.85
N LEU A 225 -30.45 7.72 -1.80
CA LEU A 225 -31.34 6.58 -1.96
C LEU A 225 -30.56 5.27 -2.18
N LEU A 226 -29.59 5.27 -3.09
CA LEU A 226 -28.74 4.10 -3.34
C LEU A 226 -27.97 3.68 -2.08
N SER A 227 -27.34 4.63 -1.39
CA SER A 227 -26.57 4.32 -0.17
C SER A 227 -27.43 3.73 0.94
N TRP A 228 -28.66 4.22 1.10
CA TRP A 228 -29.62 3.72 2.09
C TRP A 228 -30.13 2.33 1.71
N CYS A 229 -30.50 2.11 0.45
CA CYS A 229 -30.93 0.78 -0.02
C CYS A 229 -29.84 -0.27 0.22
N HIS A 230 -28.59 -0.01 -0.19
CA HIS A 230 -27.48 -0.94 0.06
C HIS A 230 -27.23 -1.15 1.56
N CYS A 231 -27.23 -0.08 2.35
CA CYS A 231 -26.99 -0.16 3.79
C CYS A 231 -28.06 -0.97 4.53
N VAL A 232 -29.34 -0.68 4.28
CA VAL A 232 -30.47 -1.36 4.92
C VAL A 232 -30.48 -2.83 4.56
N VAL A 233 -30.31 -3.19 3.28
CA VAL A 233 -30.33 -4.60 2.86
C VAL A 233 -29.17 -5.39 3.49
N HIS A 234 -27.96 -4.84 3.49
CA HIS A 234 -26.81 -5.54 4.09
C HIS A 234 -26.93 -5.68 5.62
N ILE A 235 -27.48 -4.69 6.32
CA ILE A 235 -27.75 -4.80 7.77
C ILE A 235 -28.83 -5.86 8.01
N TRP A 236 -29.94 -5.80 7.26
CA TRP A 236 -31.08 -6.72 7.40
C TRP A 236 -30.66 -8.18 7.20
N GLN A 237 -29.93 -8.48 6.13
CA GLN A 237 -29.42 -9.83 5.85
C GLN A 237 -28.56 -10.42 6.98
N LYS A 238 -27.81 -9.57 7.70
CA LYS A 238 -26.92 -10.00 8.79
C LYS A 238 -27.62 -10.05 10.15
N VAL A 239 -28.71 -9.31 10.33
CA VAL A 239 -29.58 -9.41 11.50
C VAL A 239 -30.43 -10.69 11.43
N ASP A 240 -30.98 -11.01 10.26
CA ASP A 240 -31.78 -12.24 10.05
C ASP A 240 -30.93 -13.51 10.24
N CYS A 241 -29.74 -13.53 9.63
CA CYS A 241 -28.84 -14.68 9.65
C CYS A 241 -27.45 -14.29 10.17
N PRO A 242 -27.28 -14.13 11.49
CA PRO A 242 -25.98 -13.78 12.08
C PRO A 242 -24.99 -14.95 12.05
N GLN A 243 -25.49 -16.19 11.94
CA GLN A 243 -24.70 -17.40 11.99
C GLN A 243 -24.62 -18.07 10.61
N SER A 244 -23.44 -18.53 10.21
CA SER A 244 -23.21 -19.19 8.91
C SER A 244 -22.23 -20.35 9.03
N SER A 245 -22.47 -21.40 8.23
CA SER A 245 -21.67 -22.64 8.16
C SER A 245 -20.36 -22.50 7.36
N LYS A 246 -20.16 -21.41 6.60
CA LYS A 246 -19.12 -21.34 5.55
C LYS A 246 -17.67 -21.50 6.03
N ILE A 247 -17.32 -21.11 7.26
CA ILE A 247 -15.98 -21.28 7.88
C ILE A 247 -16.10 -21.37 9.41
N TYR A 248 -16.82 -20.42 10.00
CA TYR A 248 -17.07 -20.36 11.44
C TYR A 248 -18.37 -19.61 11.67
N LYS A 249 -19.02 -19.93 12.80
CA LYS A 249 -20.33 -19.42 13.21
C LYS A 249 -20.52 -17.93 12.90
N TYR A 250 -19.58 -17.07 13.27
CA TYR A 250 -19.70 -15.60 13.10
C TYR A 250 -18.81 -14.99 12.00
N TYR A 251 -18.14 -15.80 11.17
CA TYR A 251 -17.23 -15.29 10.14
C TYR A 251 -17.92 -14.38 9.12
N SER A 252 -19.12 -14.78 8.69
CA SER A 252 -19.94 -14.03 7.72
C SER A 252 -20.35 -12.65 8.25
N LEU A 253 -20.49 -12.48 9.56
CA LEU A 253 -20.77 -11.18 10.19
C LEU A 253 -19.50 -10.33 10.23
N LEU A 254 -18.41 -10.87 10.77
CA LEU A 254 -17.12 -10.18 10.95
C LEU A 254 -16.54 -9.67 9.63
N SER A 255 -16.56 -10.49 8.58
CA SER A 255 -16.04 -10.12 7.26
C SER A 255 -16.81 -8.98 6.58
N TYR A 256 -18.10 -8.81 6.91
CA TYR A 256 -18.94 -7.73 6.37
C TYR A 256 -18.90 -6.43 7.20
N VAL A 257 -18.26 -6.42 8.37
CA VAL A 257 -18.15 -5.21 9.22
C VAL A 257 -17.54 -4.03 8.45
N PRO A 258 -16.44 -4.15 7.68
CA PRO A 258 -15.91 -3.04 6.90
C PRO A 258 -16.87 -2.53 5.82
N VAL A 259 -17.63 -3.43 5.18
CA VAL A 259 -18.64 -3.07 4.16
C VAL A 259 -19.75 -2.23 4.78
N ILE A 260 -20.33 -2.73 5.88
CA ILE A 260 -21.42 -2.03 6.59
C ILE A 260 -20.91 -0.69 7.11
N PHE A 261 -19.72 -0.65 7.70
CA PHE A 261 -19.12 0.60 8.18
C PHE A 261 -18.96 1.64 7.06
N CYS A 262 -18.39 1.25 5.92
CA CYS A 262 -18.26 2.16 4.77
C CYS A 262 -19.62 2.61 4.21
N LEU A 263 -20.64 1.74 4.20
CA LEU A 263 -22.00 2.09 3.78
C LEU A 263 -22.68 3.07 4.75
N VAL A 264 -22.49 2.90 6.07
CA VAL A 264 -22.98 3.84 7.08
C VAL A 264 -22.30 5.20 6.94
N VAL A 265 -20.99 5.22 6.66
CA VAL A 265 -20.29 6.48 6.37
C VAL A 265 -20.91 7.15 5.13
N LEU A 266 -21.15 6.41 4.05
CA LEU A 266 -21.78 6.95 2.85
C LEU A 266 -23.21 7.46 3.09
N SER A 267 -24.01 6.71 3.85
CA SER A 267 -25.40 7.07 4.16
C SER A 267 -25.52 8.36 4.96
N LEU A 268 -24.49 8.74 5.71
CA LEU A 268 -24.39 10.02 6.41
C LEU A 268 -23.78 11.13 5.53
N TRP A 269 -22.82 10.79 4.66
CA TRP A 269 -22.13 11.76 3.82
C TRP A 269 -22.98 12.31 2.67
N TYR A 270 -23.76 11.48 1.97
CA TYR A 270 -24.61 11.98 0.85
C TYR A 270 -25.65 13.00 1.30
N PRO A 271 -26.41 12.79 2.39
CA PRO A 271 -27.33 13.81 2.90
C PRO A 271 -26.62 15.11 3.28
N LEU A 272 -25.44 15.00 3.90
CA LEU A 272 -24.64 16.17 4.26
C LEU A 272 -24.20 16.99 3.02
N LEU A 273 -23.83 16.31 1.93
CA LEU A 273 -23.53 16.97 0.65
C LEU A 273 -24.78 17.59 0.01
N LEU A 274 -25.94 16.92 0.10
CA LEU A 274 -27.21 17.45 -0.37
C LEU A 274 -27.60 18.72 0.39
N ILE A 275 -27.54 18.72 1.72
CA ILE A 275 -27.81 19.89 2.58
C ILE A 275 -26.85 21.03 2.26
N ARG A 276 -25.56 20.74 2.13
CA ARG A 276 -24.55 21.74 1.71
C ARG A 276 -24.84 22.32 0.33
N SER A 277 -25.40 21.53 -0.60
CA SER A 277 -25.75 22.02 -1.94
C SER A 277 -26.86 23.08 -1.90
N PHE A 278 -27.82 22.94 -0.98
CA PHE A 278 -28.84 23.95 -0.72
C PHE A 278 -28.26 25.18 -0.02
N ALA A 279 -27.36 24.99 0.94
CA ALA A 279 -26.71 26.11 1.63
C ALA A 279 -25.77 26.92 0.71
N LYS A 280 -25.10 26.26 -0.24
CA LYS A 280 -24.10 26.89 -1.13
C LYS A 280 -24.72 27.79 -2.18
N GLU A 281 -25.94 27.52 -2.65
CA GLU A 281 -26.67 28.41 -3.56
C GLU A 281 -26.88 29.82 -2.93
N ARG A 282 -27.00 29.88 -1.60
CA ARG A 282 -27.10 31.14 -0.86
C ARG A 282 -25.78 31.93 -0.79
N ASN A 283 -24.63 31.27 -1.00
CA ASN A 283 -23.28 31.83 -0.85
C ASN A 283 -22.44 31.81 -2.16
N ALA A 284 -23.01 31.37 -3.29
CA ALA A 284 -22.28 31.07 -4.53
C ALA A 284 -21.79 32.30 -5.32
N ALA A 285 -22.11 33.52 -4.89
CA ALA A 285 -21.71 34.73 -5.60
C ALA A 285 -20.22 35.10 -5.45
N THR A 286 -19.44 34.47 -4.55
CA THR A 286 -18.09 34.99 -4.22
C THR A 286 -16.94 34.00 -4.04
N GLU A 287 -17.12 32.67 -4.02
CA GLU A 287 -15.97 31.76 -3.79
C GLU A 287 -15.90 30.57 -4.75
N LEU A 288 -14.90 30.59 -5.64
CA LEU A 288 -14.37 29.40 -6.28
C LEU A 288 -13.75 28.50 -5.19
N ALA A 289 -14.26 27.27 -5.06
CA ALA A 289 -13.75 26.27 -4.12
C ALA A 289 -12.23 26.07 -4.30
N GLY A 290 -11.46 26.11 -3.21
CA GLY A 290 -10.01 25.88 -3.22
C GLY A 290 -9.12 27.12 -3.09
N SER A 291 -9.69 28.33 -3.18
CA SER A 291 -8.94 29.60 -3.13
C SER A 291 -8.10 29.77 -1.86
N GLY A 292 -8.58 29.26 -0.73
CA GLY A 292 -7.94 29.38 0.57
C GLY A 292 -6.65 28.56 0.69
N TYR A 293 -6.60 27.34 0.15
CA TYR A 293 -5.44 26.46 0.29
C TYR A 293 -4.26 26.94 -0.54
N TYR A 294 -4.44 27.15 -1.85
CA TYR A 294 -3.35 27.61 -2.72
C TYR A 294 -2.80 28.96 -2.29
N LYS A 295 -3.67 29.88 -1.84
CA LYS A 295 -3.24 31.18 -1.31
C LYS A 295 -2.41 31.05 -0.04
N ARG A 296 -2.80 30.18 0.90
CA ARG A 296 -2.00 29.89 2.12
C ARG A 296 -0.68 29.21 1.76
N TYR A 297 -0.70 28.25 0.83
CA TYR A 297 0.49 27.55 0.38
C TYR A 297 1.53 28.50 -0.22
N LEU A 298 1.10 29.35 -1.17
CA LEU A 298 1.95 30.39 -1.76
C LEU A 298 2.43 31.37 -0.70
N LYS A 299 1.57 31.82 0.23
CA LYS A 299 1.96 32.70 1.33
C LYS A 299 3.06 32.06 2.19
N ASN A 300 2.97 30.76 2.47
CA ASN A 300 3.97 30.03 3.25
C ASN A 300 5.30 29.86 2.49
N ILE A 301 5.28 29.72 1.16
CA ILE A 301 6.50 29.67 0.34
C ILE A 301 7.17 31.04 0.26
N LEU A 302 6.38 32.10 0.05
CA LEU A 302 6.90 33.47 -0.08
C LEU A 302 7.20 34.14 1.26
N ALA A 303 6.64 33.65 2.37
CA ALA A 303 6.94 34.15 3.69
C ALA A 303 8.43 33.99 3.97
N LYS A 304 9.08 35.11 4.31
CA LYS A 304 10.49 35.14 4.70
C LYS A 304 10.66 34.19 5.88
N LYS A 305 11.33 33.04 5.68
CA LYS A 305 11.67 32.15 6.79
C LYS A 305 12.47 32.97 7.79
N PRO A 306 12.03 33.13 9.05
CA PRO A 306 12.89 33.69 10.07
C PRO A 306 14.15 32.82 10.12
N GLN A 307 15.33 33.43 10.12
CA GLN A 307 16.56 32.67 10.31
C GLN A 307 16.37 31.79 11.54
N ARG A 308 16.46 30.47 11.35
CA ARG A 308 16.58 29.53 12.46
C ARG A 308 17.86 29.91 13.18
N LYS A 309 17.77 30.74 14.23
CA LYS A 309 18.80 30.81 15.25
C LYS A 309 19.00 29.37 15.69
N SER A 310 20.18 28.81 15.44
CA SER A 310 20.51 27.45 15.85
C SER A 310 20.51 27.44 17.38
N SER A 311 19.35 27.14 17.97
CA SER A 311 19.28 26.78 19.38
C SER A 311 20.23 25.60 19.57
N GLY A 312 21.25 25.77 20.40
CA GLY A 312 22.24 24.75 20.69
C GLY A 312 21.56 23.42 21.01
N LYS A 313 22.11 22.33 20.46
CA LYS A 313 21.67 20.97 20.76
C LYS A 313 21.89 20.70 22.25
N VAL A 314 20.89 20.98 23.09
CA VAL A 314 20.82 20.46 24.45
C VAL A 314 20.86 18.93 24.32
N LYS A 315 21.77 18.26 25.05
CA LYS A 315 21.91 16.80 25.04
C LYS A 315 20.59 16.18 25.53
N ALA A 316 19.72 15.86 24.58
CA ALA A 316 18.42 15.27 24.85
C ALA A 316 18.61 13.90 25.52
N SER A 317 17.95 13.66 26.66
CA SER A 317 17.99 12.38 27.38
C SER A 317 17.53 11.24 26.46
N LEU A 318 17.96 10.01 26.70
CA LEU A 318 17.56 8.84 25.90
C LEU A 318 16.03 8.75 25.78
N LEU A 319 15.29 9.11 26.83
CA LEU A 319 13.84 9.12 26.86
C LEU A 319 13.24 10.13 25.86
N SER A 320 13.82 11.34 25.76
CA SER A 320 13.40 12.34 24.76
C SER A 320 13.71 11.93 23.32
N LYS A 321 14.75 11.11 23.08
CA LYS A 321 15.04 10.54 21.75
C LYS A 321 14.05 9.45 21.37
N VAL A 322 13.71 8.56 22.30
CA VAL A 322 12.69 7.52 22.10
C VAL A 322 11.32 8.15 21.89
N GLN A 323 10.97 9.16 22.68
CA GLN A 323 9.73 9.92 22.52
C GLN A 323 9.68 10.63 21.16
N ALA A 324 10.77 11.29 20.73
CA ALA A 324 10.85 11.89 19.41
C ALA A 324 10.74 10.86 18.27
N TYR A 325 11.28 9.64 18.47
CA TYR A 325 11.14 8.54 17.53
C TYR A 325 9.70 8.01 17.46
N LEU A 326 9.02 7.84 18.59
CA LEU A 326 7.60 7.45 18.63
C LEU A 326 6.70 8.52 18.02
N TYR A 327 6.94 9.80 18.29
CA TYR A 327 6.23 10.89 17.61
C TYR A 327 6.50 10.93 16.11
N SER A 328 7.64 10.40 15.63
CA SER A 328 7.92 10.32 14.19
C SER A 328 7.04 9.31 13.45
N TYR A 329 6.45 8.34 14.17
CA TYR A 329 5.46 7.41 13.62
C TYR A 329 4.06 8.02 13.53
N ILE A 330 3.74 9.01 14.37
CA ILE A 330 2.43 9.66 14.38
C ILE A 330 2.37 10.67 13.23
N TYR A 331 1.43 10.46 12.31
CA TYR A 331 1.16 11.42 11.27
C TYR A 331 0.51 12.67 11.87
N THR A 332 1.30 13.72 12.05
CA THR A 332 0.81 15.05 12.44
C THR A 332 0.50 15.85 11.17
N PRO A 333 -0.77 16.23 10.91
CA PRO A 333 -1.11 17.03 9.73
C PRO A 333 -0.35 18.36 9.78
N GLN A 334 0.32 18.73 8.68
CA GLN A 334 1.08 19.96 8.60
C GLN A 334 0.32 20.98 7.74
N GLU A 335 0.22 22.21 8.24
CA GLU A 335 -0.41 23.30 7.50
C GLU A 335 0.28 23.52 6.14
N GLY A 336 -0.52 23.53 5.06
CA GLY A 336 -0.03 23.73 3.70
C GLY A 336 0.46 22.48 2.97
N PHE A 337 0.13 21.27 3.44
CA PHE A 337 0.31 20.06 2.66
C PHE A 337 -0.96 19.21 2.69
N GLN A 338 -1.52 18.92 1.53
CA GLN A 338 -2.63 17.98 1.37
C GLN A 338 -2.11 16.63 0.88
N ILE A 339 -2.69 15.55 1.40
CA ILE A 339 -2.34 14.19 0.99
C ILE A 339 -3.05 13.88 -0.33
N PRO A 340 -2.35 13.32 -1.34
CA PRO A 340 -2.97 12.87 -2.58
C PRO A 340 -4.05 11.81 -2.32
N LEU A 341 -5.17 11.89 -3.06
CA LEU A 341 -6.30 10.97 -2.89
C LEU A 341 -5.90 9.50 -3.08
N LYS A 342 -5.03 9.21 -4.06
CA LYS A 342 -4.51 7.86 -4.34
C LYS A 342 -3.76 7.26 -3.15
N LEU A 343 -3.05 8.07 -2.36
CA LEU A 343 -2.35 7.61 -1.16
C LEU A 343 -3.34 7.32 -0.01
N VAL A 344 -4.36 8.17 0.17
CA VAL A 344 -5.40 7.93 1.17
C VAL A 344 -6.15 6.62 0.85
N LEU A 345 -6.43 6.40 -0.44
CA LEU A 345 -7.03 5.16 -0.93
C LEU A 345 -6.12 3.96 -0.63
N SER A 346 -4.84 4.00 -0.99
CA SER A 346 -3.93 2.86 -0.83
C SER A 346 -3.80 2.44 0.64
N VAL A 347 -3.64 3.40 1.56
CA VAL A 347 -3.53 3.09 3.00
C VAL A 347 -4.84 2.58 3.57
N THR A 348 -5.98 3.16 3.18
CA THR A 348 -7.28 2.67 3.67
C THR A 348 -7.53 1.25 3.20
N MET A 349 -7.24 0.94 1.92
CA MET A 349 -7.39 -0.42 1.41
C MET A 349 -6.44 -1.38 2.13
N ALA A 350 -5.20 -0.99 2.41
CA ALA A 350 -4.27 -1.81 3.17
C ALA A 350 -4.75 -2.10 4.60
N VAL A 351 -5.34 -1.13 5.30
CA VAL A 351 -5.91 -1.34 6.65
C VAL A 351 -7.08 -2.33 6.60
N ILE A 352 -7.99 -2.19 5.63
CA ILE A 352 -9.09 -3.13 5.42
C ILE A 352 -8.54 -4.53 5.10
N ALA A 353 -7.51 -4.62 4.26
CA ALA A 353 -6.87 -5.87 3.87
C ALA A 353 -6.27 -6.60 5.07
N VAL A 354 -5.53 -5.87 5.91
CA VAL A 354 -4.94 -6.39 7.15
C VAL A 354 -6.03 -6.90 8.09
N TYR A 355 -7.15 -6.17 8.23
CA TYR A 355 -8.29 -6.63 9.03
C TYR A 355 -8.88 -7.94 8.50
N GLN A 356 -9.17 -8.03 7.20
CA GLN A 356 -9.77 -9.22 6.60
C GLN A 356 -8.88 -10.46 6.76
N VAL A 357 -7.57 -10.32 6.50
CA VAL A 357 -6.62 -11.42 6.67
C VAL A 357 -6.45 -11.79 8.15
N ALA A 358 -6.39 -10.82 9.06
CA ALA A 358 -6.28 -11.11 10.49
C ALA A 358 -7.50 -11.87 11.03
N VAL A 359 -8.72 -11.49 10.64
CA VAL A 359 -9.94 -12.21 11.00
C VAL A 359 -9.92 -13.63 10.43
N LEU A 360 -9.51 -13.80 9.16
CA LEU A 360 -9.41 -15.12 8.53
C LEU A 360 -8.42 -16.02 9.27
N LEU A 361 -7.23 -15.52 9.60
CA LEU A 361 -6.21 -16.25 10.36
C LEU A 361 -6.70 -16.65 11.75
N LEU A 362 -7.36 -15.73 12.48
CA LEU A 362 -7.92 -15.99 13.80
C LEU A 362 -8.98 -17.10 13.76
N VAL A 363 -9.91 -16.98 12.82
CA VAL A 363 -11.09 -17.85 12.68
C VAL A 363 -10.73 -19.24 12.15
N THR A 364 -9.62 -19.38 11.41
CA THR A 364 -9.18 -20.69 10.91
C THR A 364 -8.36 -21.46 11.93
N PHE A 365 -7.49 -20.77 12.68
CA PHE A 365 -6.57 -21.44 13.62
C PHE A 365 -7.17 -21.70 15.00
N ILE A 366 -7.91 -20.75 15.59
CA ILE A 366 -8.42 -20.93 16.97
C ILE A 366 -9.41 -22.08 17.07
N PRO A 367 -10.46 -22.17 16.22
CA PRO A 367 -11.44 -23.26 16.34
C PRO A 367 -10.82 -24.63 16.09
N THR A 368 -9.86 -24.75 15.17
CA THR A 368 -9.20 -26.02 14.88
C THR A 368 -8.39 -26.52 16.08
N ILE A 369 -7.61 -25.65 16.73
CA ILE A 369 -6.89 -26.01 17.96
C ILE A 369 -7.84 -26.32 19.13
N GLN A 370 -8.95 -25.59 19.26
CA GLN A 370 -9.94 -25.86 20.31
C GLN A 370 -10.64 -27.20 20.12
N ILE A 371 -10.97 -27.58 18.86
CA ILE A 371 -11.52 -28.90 18.52
C ILE A 371 -10.51 -29.99 18.85
N VAL A 372 -9.25 -29.81 18.44
CA VAL A 372 -8.17 -30.77 18.76
C VAL A 372 -8.02 -30.93 20.28
N ARG A 373 -7.96 -29.83 21.03
CA ARG A 373 -7.84 -29.85 22.50
C ARG A 373 -9.03 -30.54 23.18
N ALA A 374 -10.25 -30.30 22.70
CA ALA A 374 -11.46 -30.93 23.24
C ALA A 374 -11.54 -32.42 22.88
N GLY A 375 -11.08 -32.80 21.69
CA GLY A 375 -11.03 -34.18 21.21
C GLY A 375 -9.92 -35.03 21.83
N MET A 376 -8.99 -34.43 22.60
CA MET A 376 -7.98 -35.18 23.34
C MET A 376 -8.61 -35.90 24.55
N THR A 377 -8.94 -37.17 24.35
CA THR A 377 -9.40 -38.12 25.37
C THR A 377 -8.30 -39.14 25.71
N LYS A 378 -8.50 -39.92 26.79
CA LYS A 378 -7.57 -40.95 27.24
C LYS A 378 -7.27 -41.98 26.15
N ASP A 379 -8.29 -42.36 25.36
CA ASP A 379 -8.15 -43.36 24.29
C ASP A 379 -7.29 -42.85 23.12
N VAL A 380 -7.43 -41.57 22.77
CA VAL A 380 -6.61 -40.92 21.74
C VAL A 380 -5.15 -40.86 22.19
N THR A 381 -4.89 -40.54 23.46
CA THR A 381 -3.52 -40.56 23.99
C THR A 381 -2.90 -41.96 23.99
N VAL A 382 -3.67 -43.00 24.31
CA VAL A 382 -3.21 -44.40 24.22
C VAL A 382 -2.83 -44.77 22.79
N LEU A 383 -3.63 -44.33 21.81
CA LEU A 383 -3.34 -44.51 20.40
C LEU A 383 -2.06 -43.77 19.98
N LEU A 384 -1.84 -42.52 20.43
CA LEU A 384 -0.58 -41.79 20.20
C LEU A 384 0.65 -42.49 20.81
N VAL A 385 0.50 -43.10 21.98
CA VAL A 385 1.54 -43.93 22.59
C VAL A 385 1.81 -45.18 21.76
N GLN A 386 0.76 -45.82 21.22
CA GLN A 386 0.87 -46.95 20.29
C GLN A 386 1.57 -46.56 18.97
N PHE A 387 1.44 -45.30 18.53
CA PHE A 387 2.17 -44.72 17.40
C PHE A 387 3.62 -44.31 17.72
N GLY A 388 4.12 -44.58 18.93
CA GLY A 388 5.53 -44.42 19.29
C GLY A 388 5.87 -43.15 20.07
N VAL A 389 4.89 -42.43 20.62
CA VAL A 389 5.15 -41.34 21.58
C VAL A 389 5.40 -41.96 22.96
N VAL A 390 6.66 -42.05 23.38
CA VAL A 390 7.05 -42.63 24.67
C VAL A 390 6.60 -41.72 25.82
N PRO A 391 5.70 -42.16 26.74
CA PRO A 391 5.33 -41.42 27.94
C PRO A 391 6.54 -41.21 28.85
N SER A 392 6.55 -40.15 29.66
CA SER A 392 7.66 -39.94 30.59
C SER A 392 7.71 -41.06 31.63
N GLU A 393 8.78 -41.86 31.62
CA GLU A 393 9.05 -42.84 32.68
C GLU A 393 9.38 -42.09 33.96
N ASN A 394 8.46 -42.11 34.93
CA ASN A 394 8.81 -41.76 36.29
C ASN A 394 9.83 -42.80 36.82
N ALA A 395 10.80 -42.34 37.61
CA ALA A 395 11.96 -43.11 38.11
C ALA A 395 11.64 -44.30 39.06
N GLY A 396 10.43 -44.87 38.99
CA GLY A 396 9.97 -45.98 39.81
C GLY A 396 9.27 -47.10 39.04
N GLY A 397 9.30 -47.16 37.71
CA GLY A 397 8.74 -48.28 36.93
C GLY A 397 7.22 -48.47 37.06
N ILE A 398 6.50 -47.44 37.55
CA ILE A 398 5.04 -47.40 37.57
C ILE A 398 4.61 -46.68 36.28
N PRO A 399 3.69 -47.24 35.47
CA PRO A 399 3.17 -46.53 34.30
C PRO A 399 2.66 -45.16 34.75
N GLY A 400 3.24 -44.10 34.19
CA GLY A 400 2.86 -42.73 34.54
C GLY A 400 1.35 -42.54 34.42
N ASP A 401 0.77 -41.80 35.35
CA ASP A 401 -0.66 -41.50 35.34
C ASP A 401 -1.01 -40.85 33.98
N MET A 402 -1.68 -41.60 33.09
CA MET A 402 -2.08 -41.14 31.75
C MET A 402 -2.91 -39.84 31.81
N GLU A 403 -3.55 -39.60 32.94
CA GLU A 403 -4.26 -38.36 33.27
C GLU A 403 -3.35 -37.14 33.33
N LYS A 404 -2.16 -37.26 33.95
CA LYS A 404 -1.16 -36.17 34.03
C LYS A 404 -0.53 -35.87 32.67
N GLU A 405 -0.29 -36.89 31.86
CA GLU A 405 0.22 -36.73 30.49
C GLU A 405 -0.82 -36.01 29.60
N LEU A 406 -2.10 -36.39 29.72
CA LEU A 406 -3.19 -35.72 29.03
C LEU A 406 -3.31 -34.24 29.43
N GLU A 407 -3.23 -33.92 30.72
CA GLU A 407 -3.23 -32.54 31.22
C GLU A 407 -2.05 -31.73 30.68
N THR A 408 -0.87 -32.35 30.59
CA THR A 408 0.36 -31.73 30.06
C THR A 408 0.20 -31.39 28.58
N ILE A 409 -0.33 -32.31 27.77
CA ILE A 409 -0.54 -32.04 26.34
C ILE A 409 -1.61 -30.95 26.14
N LYS A 410 -2.69 -30.97 26.93
CA LYS A 410 -3.71 -29.89 26.93
C LYS A 410 -3.09 -28.54 27.27
N HIS A 411 -2.15 -28.49 28.21
CA HIS A 411 -1.42 -27.27 28.55
C HIS A 411 -0.51 -26.78 27.41
N TYR A 412 0.15 -27.68 26.67
CA TYR A 412 0.93 -27.31 25.49
C TYR A 412 0.08 -26.79 24.33
N LEU A 413 -1.08 -27.40 24.07
CA LEU A 413 -2.03 -26.90 23.07
C LEU A 413 -2.60 -25.53 23.45
N TRP A 414 -2.90 -25.30 24.73
CA TRP A 414 -3.30 -23.98 25.23
C TRP A 414 -2.18 -22.94 25.06
N SER A 415 -0.93 -23.32 25.35
CA SER A 415 0.23 -22.44 25.16
C SER A 415 0.43 -22.07 23.69
N LEU A 416 0.20 -23.00 22.75
CA LEU A 416 0.21 -22.74 21.30
C LEU A 416 -0.89 -21.76 20.86
N GLU A 417 -2.11 -21.92 21.38
CA GLU A 417 -3.22 -20.98 21.15
C GLU A 417 -2.83 -19.55 21.59
N VAL A 418 -2.27 -19.41 22.79
CA VAL A 418 -1.80 -18.11 23.31
C VAL A 418 -0.67 -17.54 22.45
N CYS A 419 0.32 -18.35 22.06
CA CYS A 419 1.42 -17.91 21.19
C CYS A 419 0.91 -17.34 19.87
N TYR A 420 -0.04 -18.04 19.23
CA TYR A 420 -0.61 -17.62 17.95
C TYR A 420 -1.37 -16.29 18.04
N VAL A 421 -2.17 -16.11 19.10
CA VAL A 421 -2.90 -14.85 19.33
C VAL A 421 -1.93 -13.71 19.62
N CYS A 422 -0.94 -13.94 20.49
CA CYS A 422 0.08 -12.95 20.81
C CYS A 422 0.88 -12.53 19.56
N SER A 423 1.31 -13.49 18.74
CA SER A 423 2.02 -13.17 17.50
C SER A 423 1.16 -12.38 16.53
N LEU A 424 -0.13 -12.74 16.39
CA LEU A 424 -1.05 -12.04 15.48
C LEU A 424 -1.29 -10.60 15.90
N VAL A 425 -1.45 -10.34 17.20
CA VAL A 425 -1.58 -8.98 17.75
C VAL A 425 -0.30 -8.17 17.48
N ILE A 426 0.88 -8.76 17.69
CA ILE A 426 2.16 -8.10 17.40
C ILE A 426 2.28 -7.77 15.90
N CYS A 427 1.93 -8.71 15.01
CA CYS A 427 1.97 -8.49 13.56
C CYS A 427 1.01 -7.38 13.12
N PHE A 428 -0.21 -7.35 13.68
CA PHE A 428 -1.20 -6.33 13.39
C PHE A 428 -0.72 -4.93 13.81
N LEU A 429 -0.23 -4.79 15.05
CA LEU A 429 0.31 -3.53 15.57
C LEU A 429 1.53 -3.07 14.79
N LEU A 430 2.44 -3.99 14.46
CA LEU A 430 3.62 -3.70 13.66
C LEU A 430 3.22 -3.21 12.26
N THR A 431 2.37 -3.94 11.55
CA THR A 431 1.91 -3.57 10.20
C THR A 431 1.26 -2.20 10.22
N PHE A 432 0.38 -1.92 11.20
CA PHE A 432 -0.23 -0.61 11.36
C PHE A 432 0.80 0.50 11.58
N ALA A 433 1.78 0.27 12.48
CA ALA A 433 2.86 1.22 12.71
C ALA A 433 3.69 1.49 11.43
N MET A 434 3.97 0.44 10.65
CA MET A 434 4.73 0.56 9.39
C MET A 434 3.95 1.32 8.31
N LEU A 435 2.62 1.13 8.21
CA LEU A 435 1.77 1.91 7.31
C LEU A 435 1.74 3.40 7.71
N MET A 436 1.66 3.70 9.01
CA MET A 436 1.72 5.08 9.51
C MET A 436 3.06 5.76 9.24
N ARG A 437 4.17 5.02 9.41
CA ARG A 437 5.50 5.51 9.03
C ARG A 437 5.62 5.77 7.53
N SER A 438 5.08 4.89 6.70
CA SER A 438 5.08 5.04 5.23
C SER A 438 4.36 6.33 4.81
N LEU A 439 3.25 6.71 5.46
CA LEU A 439 2.58 8.00 5.21
C LEU A 439 3.47 9.21 5.50
N VAL A 440 4.21 9.18 6.62
CA VAL A 440 5.13 10.25 6.99
C VAL A 440 6.29 10.35 5.99
N MET A 441 6.84 9.19 5.60
CA MET A 441 7.92 9.10 4.62
C MET A 441 7.47 9.60 3.25
N HIS A 442 6.30 9.18 2.78
CA HIS A 442 5.72 9.64 1.52
C HIS A 442 5.56 11.16 1.47
N ARG A 443 5.06 11.77 2.55
CA ARG A 443 4.97 13.23 2.65
C ARG A 443 6.34 13.91 2.51
N ASN A 444 7.36 13.35 3.15
CA ASN A 444 8.71 13.92 3.10
C ASN A 444 9.31 13.79 1.69
N ASN A 445 9.15 12.63 1.06
CA ASN A 445 9.59 12.35 -0.30
C ASN A 445 8.89 13.27 -1.30
N LEU A 446 7.57 13.42 -1.21
CA LEU A 446 6.80 14.29 -2.10
C LEU A 446 7.22 15.76 -1.96
N LYS A 447 7.46 16.23 -0.73
CA LYS A 447 8.00 17.59 -0.48
C LYS A 447 9.42 17.79 -1.00
N ALA A 448 10.28 16.78 -0.91
CA ALA A 448 11.62 16.83 -1.49
C ALA A 448 11.55 16.95 -3.02
N LEU A 449 10.66 16.18 -3.65
CA LEU A 449 10.42 16.26 -5.09
C LEU A 449 9.82 17.60 -5.52
N TYR A 450 8.90 18.19 -4.75
CA TYR A 450 8.40 19.56 -5.02
C TYR A 450 9.49 20.64 -4.95
N ARG A 451 10.58 20.40 -4.21
CA ARG A 451 11.75 21.29 -4.17
C ARG A 451 12.74 21.04 -5.30
N GLY A 452 12.53 19.98 -6.10
CA GLY A 452 13.50 19.53 -7.10
C GLY A 452 14.69 18.77 -6.52
N ALA A 453 14.64 18.34 -5.25
CA ALA A 453 15.67 17.51 -4.62
C ALA A 453 15.52 16.04 -5.05
N VAL A 454 15.72 15.77 -6.34
CA VAL A 454 15.48 14.46 -6.96
C VAL A 454 16.44 13.39 -6.42
N LEU A 455 17.70 13.75 -6.16
CA LEU A 455 18.74 12.85 -5.65
C LEU A 455 18.48 12.37 -4.21
N ASP A 456 17.70 13.12 -3.43
CA ASP A 456 17.34 12.73 -2.06
C ASP A 456 16.29 11.60 -2.04
N VAL A 457 15.61 11.37 -3.16
CA VAL A 457 14.49 10.42 -3.27
C VAL A 457 14.78 9.31 -4.27
N PHE A 458 15.39 9.61 -5.41
CA PHE A 458 15.70 8.63 -6.45
C PHE A 458 17.20 8.43 -6.62
N TYR A 459 17.62 7.17 -6.68
CA TYR A 459 18.97 6.77 -7.05
C TYR A 459 18.90 5.74 -8.20
N PRO A 460 19.42 6.03 -9.42
CA PRO A 460 20.03 7.28 -9.90
C PRO A 460 19.01 8.39 -10.19
N ALA A 461 19.48 9.59 -10.53
CA ALA A 461 18.63 10.73 -10.89
C ALA A 461 17.73 10.39 -12.09
N GLN A 462 16.40 10.42 -11.87
CA GLN A 462 15.41 10.16 -12.92
C GLN A 462 14.81 11.47 -13.43
N THR A 463 14.54 11.52 -14.75
CA THR A 463 13.76 12.62 -15.33
C THR A 463 12.29 12.50 -14.93
N LEU A 464 11.64 13.60 -14.54
CA LEU A 464 10.25 13.64 -14.04
C LEU A 464 9.20 13.64 -15.18
N ARG A 465 9.45 12.92 -16.28
CA ARG A 465 8.53 12.85 -17.43
C ARG A 465 7.56 11.69 -17.33
N PRO A 466 6.27 11.86 -17.67
CA PRO A 466 5.33 10.74 -17.72
C PRO A 466 5.78 9.73 -18.80
N SER A 467 5.85 8.46 -18.44
CA SER A 467 6.12 7.34 -19.37
C SER A 467 4.99 6.31 -19.29
N GLN A 468 4.86 5.46 -20.31
CA GLN A 468 3.82 4.41 -20.34
C GLN A 468 3.86 3.52 -19.09
N GLN A 469 5.06 3.05 -18.75
CA GLN A 469 5.27 2.22 -17.57
C GLN A 469 4.96 2.98 -16.27
N ALA A 470 5.23 4.29 -16.22
CA ALA A 470 4.87 5.07 -15.05
C ALA A 470 3.35 5.16 -14.85
N VAL A 471 2.60 5.29 -15.96
CA VAL A 471 1.12 5.36 -15.92
C VAL A 471 0.55 4.04 -15.42
N PHE A 472 1.07 2.91 -15.90
CA PHE A 472 0.70 1.60 -15.40
C PHE A 472 0.92 1.48 -13.89
N CYS A 473 2.12 1.80 -13.39
CA CYS A 473 2.43 1.77 -11.96
C CYS A 473 1.55 2.70 -11.12
N TRP A 474 1.19 3.88 -11.64
CA TRP A 474 0.28 4.80 -10.96
C TRP A 474 -1.16 4.25 -10.88
N MET A 475 -1.60 3.50 -11.90
CA MET A 475 -2.90 2.83 -11.87
C MET A 475 -2.92 1.71 -10.82
N SER A 476 -1.86 0.90 -10.73
CA SER A 476 -1.75 -0.28 -9.86
C SER A 476 -1.30 0.00 -8.42
N PHE A 477 -0.81 1.21 -8.11
CA PHE A 477 -0.22 1.52 -6.80
C PHE A 477 -1.10 1.12 -5.59
N ALA A 478 -2.39 1.46 -5.62
CA ALA A 478 -3.29 1.19 -4.48
C ALA A 478 -3.56 -0.30 -4.29
N SER A 479 -3.68 -1.07 -5.36
CA SER A 479 -3.88 -2.52 -5.28
C SER A 479 -2.61 -3.24 -4.85
N PHE A 480 -1.44 -2.80 -5.32
CA PHE A 480 -0.15 -3.36 -4.90
C PHE A 480 0.07 -3.13 -3.39
N GLN A 481 -0.21 -1.92 -2.89
CA GLN A 481 -0.10 -1.64 -1.46
C GLN A 481 -0.97 -2.57 -0.60
N ALA A 482 -2.21 -2.83 -1.02
CA ALA A 482 -3.10 -3.74 -0.31
C ALA A 482 -2.63 -5.20 -0.40
N ALA A 483 -2.16 -5.66 -1.57
CA ALA A 483 -1.66 -7.02 -1.77
C ALA A 483 -0.40 -7.30 -0.93
N PHE A 484 0.57 -6.38 -0.93
CA PHE A 484 1.79 -6.50 -0.13
C PHE A 484 1.50 -6.44 1.37
N ALA A 485 0.47 -5.68 1.79
CA ALA A 485 0.02 -5.70 3.18
C ALA A 485 -0.58 -7.05 3.59
N CYS A 486 -1.39 -7.70 2.72
CA CYS A 486 -1.90 -9.06 2.96
C CYS A 486 -0.76 -10.08 3.08
N LEU A 487 0.11 -10.13 2.07
CA LEU A 487 1.22 -11.07 2.02
C LEU A 487 2.20 -10.84 3.17
N GLY A 488 2.48 -9.58 3.49
CA GLY A 488 3.33 -9.21 4.60
C GLY A 488 2.76 -9.64 5.95
N LEU A 489 1.45 -9.51 6.17
CA LEU A 489 0.83 -9.99 7.41
C LEU A 489 0.94 -11.53 7.54
N ILE A 490 0.72 -12.27 6.44
CA ILE A 490 0.87 -13.73 6.43
C ILE A 490 2.32 -14.13 6.75
N LEU A 491 3.28 -13.52 6.06
CA LEU A 491 4.71 -13.78 6.26
C LEU A 491 5.15 -13.44 7.69
N GLN A 492 4.75 -12.27 8.18
CA GLN A 492 5.01 -11.84 9.56
C GLN A 492 4.40 -12.82 10.56
N GLN A 493 3.14 -13.23 10.37
CA GLN A 493 2.48 -14.15 11.28
C GLN A 493 3.21 -15.49 11.34
N VAL A 494 3.64 -16.06 10.22
CA VAL A 494 4.40 -17.33 10.22
C VAL A 494 5.71 -17.17 11.00
N ILE A 495 6.49 -16.12 10.72
CA ILE A 495 7.79 -15.89 11.36
C ILE A 495 7.60 -15.64 12.86
N PHE A 496 6.73 -14.71 13.25
CA PHE A 496 6.53 -14.37 14.66
C PHE A 496 5.84 -15.49 15.44
N PHE A 497 4.98 -16.30 14.81
CA PHE A 497 4.42 -17.49 15.45
C PHE A 497 5.52 -18.51 15.77
N ILE A 498 6.39 -18.84 14.81
CA ILE A 498 7.52 -19.74 15.05
C ILE A 498 8.45 -19.19 16.15
N CYS A 499 8.75 -17.89 16.12
CA CYS A 499 9.60 -17.26 17.13
C CYS A 499 8.96 -17.27 18.54
N THR A 500 7.67 -16.94 18.66
CA THR A 500 6.95 -16.90 19.94
C THR A 500 6.69 -18.31 20.49
N ALA A 501 6.36 -19.28 19.65
CA ALA A 501 6.25 -20.68 20.03
C ALA A 501 7.61 -21.23 20.48
N GLY A 502 8.67 -21.00 19.71
CA GLY A 502 10.03 -21.39 20.07
C GLY A 502 10.48 -20.78 21.40
N PHE A 503 10.21 -19.49 21.61
CA PHE A 503 10.49 -18.83 22.90
C PHE A 503 9.69 -19.45 24.05
N THR A 504 8.41 -19.75 23.85
CA THR A 504 7.56 -20.32 24.89
C THR A 504 7.98 -21.74 25.28
N PHE A 505 8.27 -22.60 24.29
CA PHE A 505 8.68 -23.98 24.54
C PHE A 505 10.13 -24.12 25.02
N LEU A 506 11.06 -23.28 24.55
CA LEU A 506 12.47 -23.40 24.93
C LEU A 506 12.83 -22.60 26.20
N VAL A 507 12.06 -21.57 26.54
CA VAL A 507 12.37 -20.66 27.66
C VAL A 507 11.26 -20.65 28.70
N VAL A 508 10.02 -20.32 28.35
CA VAL A 508 8.94 -20.07 29.33
C VAL A 508 8.54 -21.35 30.06
N ILE A 509 8.24 -22.42 29.34
CA ILE A 509 7.79 -23.70 29.90
C ILE A 509 8.88 -24.35 30.78
N PRO A 510 10.15 -24.47 30.34
CA PRO A 510 11.21 -25.00 31.19
C PRO A 510 11.47 -24.18 32.45
N LEU A 511 11.28 -22.85 32.41
CA LEU A 511 11.41 -22.00 33.58
C LEU A 511 10.27 -22.21 34.60
N GLN A 512 9.05 -22.48 34.12
CA GLN A 512 7.88 -22.69 34.97
C GLN A 512 7.86 -24.08 35.59
N SER A 513 8.12 -25.12 34.79
CA SER A 513 8.02 -26.52 35.22
C SER A 513 9.33 -27.07 35.78
N GLY A 514 10.47 -26.41 35.54
CA GLY A 514 11.81 -26.91 35.91
C GLY A 514 12.27 -28.15 35.14
N THR A 515 11.47 -28.63 34.19
CA THR A 515 11.72 -29.82 33.37
C THR A 515 12.27 -29.42 31.98
N HIS A 516 12.98 -30.33 31.30
CA HIS A 516 13.52 -30.13 29.94
C HIS A 516 14.41 -28.88 29.74
N MET A 517 15.27 -28.57 30.70
CA MET A 517 16.21 -27.42 30.67
C MET A 517 17.39 -27.56 29.67
N HIS A 518 17.20 -28.20 28.51
CA HIS A 518 18.26 -28.48 27.54
C HIS A 518 18.97 -27.20 27.07
N LEU A 519 18.22 -26.14 26.76
CA LEU A 519 18.79 -24.85 26.34
C LEU A 519 19.65 -24.23 27.45
N PHE A 520 19.16 -24.22 28.69
CA PHE A 520 19.89 -23.67 29.84
C PHE A 520 21.16 -24.47 30.15
N LYS A 521 21.11 -25.81 30.01
CA LYS A 521 22.30 -26.68 30.17
C LYS A 521 23.35 -26.40 29.10
N ILE A 522 22.94 -26.22 27.85
CA ILE A 522 23.86 -25.81 26.76
C ILE A 522 24.46 -24.43 27.08
N LEU A 523 23.64 -23.48 27.50
CA LEU A 523 24.10 -22.13 27.84
C LEU A 523 25.07 -22.12 29.03
N GLN A 524 24.80 -22.94 30.05
CA GLN A 524 25.69 -23.15 31.20
C GLN A 524 27.00 -23.85 30.81
N ASN A 525 27.03 -24.65 29.76
CA ASN A 525 28.28 -25.21 29.26
C ASN A 525 29.05 -24.21 28.38
N MET A 526 28.35 -23.31 27.69
CA MET A 526 28.92 -22.39 26.70
C MET A 526 29.30 -21.00 27.24
N TRP A 527 28.92 -20.62 28.46
CA TRP A 527 29.20 -19.27 28.98
C TRP A 527 30.70 -18.88 29.02
N PRO A 528 31.68 -19.78 29.30
CA PRO A 528 33.09 -19.38 29.29
C PRO A 528 33.57 -19.04 27.88
N PHE A 529 33.05 -19.75 26.88
CA PHE A 529 33.33 -19.49 25.47
C PHE A 529 32.78 -18.12 25.05
N CYS A 530 31.53 -17.82 25.41
CA CYS A 530 30.94 -16.51 25.14
C CYS A 530 31.70 -15.39 25.85
N LEU A 531 32.12 -15.60 27.10
CA LEU A 531 32.92 -14.64 27.86
C LEU A 531 34.26 -14.35 27.17
N MET A 532 34.96 -15.38 26.69
CA MET A 532 36.22 -15.23 25.97
C MET A 532 36.06 -14.34 24.72
N LEU A 533 35.01 -14.55 23.92
CA LEU A 533 34.73 -13.72 22.75
C LEU A 533 34.46 -12.26 23.13
N VAL A 534 33.65 -12.02 24.16
CA VAL A 534 33.34 -10.66 24.63
C VAL A 534 34.60 -9.95 25.14
N VAL A 535 35.41 -10.64 25.96
CA VAL A 535 36.67 -10.10 26.47
C VAL A 535 37.63 -9.78 25.33
N ALA A 536 37.75 -10.65 24.33
CA ALA A 536 38.62 -10.40 23.18
C ALA A 536 38.20 -9.13 22.41
N VAL A 537 36.91 -8.94 22.15
CA VAL A 537 36.39 -7.72 21.49
C VAL A 537 36.64 -6.47 22.34
N ILE A 538 36.45 -6.55 23.66
CA ILE A 538 36.73 -5.45 24.58
C ILE A 538 38.22 -5.10 24.56
N VAL A 539 39.10 -6.09 24.68
CA VAL A 539 40.56 -5.93 24.65
C VAL A 539 41.01 -5.32 23.32
N GLN A 540 40.46 -5.76 22.19
CA GLN A 540 40.75 -5.17 20.88
C GLN A 540 40.35 -3.69 20.80
N ASN A 541 39.14 -3.35 21.28
CA ASN A 541 38.65 -1.97 21.27
C ASN A 541 39.45 -1.08 22.23
N LEU A 542 39.84 -1.61 23.39
CA LEU A 542 40.68 -0.94 24.38
C LEU A 542 42.08 -0.69 23.81
N ALA A 543 42.72 -1.72 23.25
CA ALA A 543 44.03 -1.60 22.59
C ALA A 543 44.00 -0.63 21.41
N ALA A 544 42.93 -0.64 20.60
CA ALA A 544 42.72 0.33 19.54
C ALA A 544 42.68 1.76 20.06
N HIS A 545 41.95 2.02 21.15
CA HIS A 545 41.80 3.37 21.68
C HIS A 545 43.04 3.87 22.46
N PHE A 546 43.73 3.00 23.20
CA PHE A 546 44.83 3.41 24.10
C PHE A 546 46.23 3.16 23.55
N CYS A 547 46.42 2.14 22.72
CA CYS A 547 47.76 1.72 22.26
C CYS A 547 48.03 2.01 20.79
N PHE A 548 46.99 2.07 19.94
CA PHE A 548 47.16 2.19 18.48
C PHE A 548 46.71 3.52 17.89
N LEU A 549 45.71 4.20 18.46
CA LEU A 549 45.26 5.52 18.01
C LEU A 549 45.82 6.64 18.88
N GLU A 550 46.60 7.53 18.28
CA GLU A 550 47.00 8.79 18.91
C GLU A 550 46.06 9.93 18.47
N LYS A 551 45.62 10.76 19.42
CA LYS A 551 44.73 11.90 19.16
C LYS A 551 45.55 13.18 18.98
N CYS A 552 46.17 13.35 17.80
CA CYS A 552 46.69 14.65 17.40
C CYS A 552 45.56 15.51 16.81
N HIS A 553 45.65 16.83 17.02
CA HIS A 553 44.56 17.82 17.09
C HIS A 553 43.45 17.85 16.03
N LEU A 554 43.48 17.06 14.94
CA LEU A 554 42.35 16.93 14.00
C LEU A 554 42.25 15.56 13.28
N GLN A 555 43.24 14.66 13.41
CA GLN A 555 43.27 13.36 12.74
C GLN A 555 43.82 12.26 13.66
N LYS A 556 43.14 11.10 13.67
CA LYS A 556 43.56 9.91 14.40
C LYS A 556 44.60 9.16 13.59
N GLU A 557 45.85 9.13 14.05
CA GLU A 557 46.94 8.45 13.36
C GLU A 557 47.33 7.13 14.06
N LEU A 558 47.83 6.17 13.27
CA LEU A 558 48.26 4.85 13.74
C LEU A 558 49.77 4.87 14.06
N THR A 559 50.12 4.76 15.35
CA THR A 559 51.51 4.99 15.79
C THR A 559 52.28 3.69 16.07
N ASN A 560 51.67 2.69 16.72
CA ASN A 560 52.32 1.40 17.03
C ASN A 560 51.93 0.26 16.07
N ARG A 561 52.39 0.36 14.81
CA ARG A 561 52.02 -0.59 13.74
C ARG A 561 52.52 -2.03 13.97
N ARG A 562 53.71 -2.21 14.54
CA ARG A 562 54.28 -3.56 14.78
C ARG A 562 53.48 -4.34 15.82
N ALA A 563 53.13 -3.71 16.95
CA ALA A 563 52.31 -4.35 17.96
C ALA A 563 50.89 -4.63 17.44
N LEU A 564 50.35 -3.78 16.57
CA LEU A 564 49.06 -4.02 15.91
C LEU A 564 49.10 -5.28 15.03
N TYR A 565 50.17 -5.49 14.25
CA TYR A 565 50.31 -6.70 13.43
C TYR A 565 50.42 -7.97 14.29
N ILE A 566 51.22 -7.95 15.36
CA ILE A 566 51.38 -9.09 16.27
C ILE A 566 50.04 -9.42 16.95
N LEU A 567 49.35 -8.42 17.49
CA LEU A 567 48.07 -8.62 18.17
C LEU A 567 46.98 -9.12 17.19
N THR A 568 46.97 -8.61 15.96
CA THR A 568 46.02 -9.07 14.93
C THR A 568 46.26 -10.53 14.56
N TYR A 569 47.53 -10.95 14.43
CA TYR A 569 47.89 -12.34 14.15
C TYR A 569 47.49 -13.28 15.31
N LEU A 570 47.80 -12.92 16.55
CA LEU A 570 47.45 -13.73 17.72
C LEU A 570 45.93 -13.86 17.92
N LEU A 571 45.18 -12.81 17.64
CA LEU A 571 43.72 -12.81 17.78
C LEU A 571 42.97 -13.36 16.56
N PHE A 572 43.67 -13.78 15.49
CA PHE A 572 43.04 -14.27 14.28
C PHE A 572 42.06 -15.43 14.51
N PRO A 573 42.40 -16.51 15.24
CA PRO A 573 41.46 -17.63 15.48
C PRO A 573 40.21 -17.19 16.26
N ILE A 574 40.39 -16.29 17.24
CA ILE A 574 39.28 -15.76 18.05
C ILE A 574 38.37 -14.88 17.18
N ASN A 575 38.94 -14.10 16.27
CA ASN A 575 38.20 -13.27 15.32
C ASN A 575 37.42 -14.09 14.29
N VAL A 576 37.93 -15.26 13.88
CA VAL A 576 37.17 -16.20 13.03
C VAL A 576 35.90 -16.65 13.76
N LEU A 577 36.01 -17.03 15.04
CA LEU A 577 34.85 -17.42 15.86
C LEU A 577 33.86 -16.27 16.08
N ALA A 578 34.36 -15.06 16.40
CA ALA A 578 33.53 -13.86 16.48
C ALA A 578 32.84 -13.54 15.14
N GLY A 579 33.53 -13.78 14.02
CA GLY A 579 33.00 -13.64 12.67
C GLY A 579 31.84 -14.57 12.37
N ILE A 580 31.86 -15.82 12.86
CA ILE A 580 30.73 -16.76 12.74
C ILE A 580 29.50 -16.20 13.48
N VAL A 581 29.69 -15.73 14.72
CA VAL A 581 28.60 -15.12 15.51
C VAL A 581 28.03 -13.89 14.80
N ALA A 582 28.90 -13.01 14.28
CA ALA A 582 28.48 -11.84 13.51
C ALA A 582 27.77 -12.22 12.20
N GLY A 583 28.17 -13.32 11.56
CA GLY A 583 27.52 -13.87 10.36
C GLY A 583 26.10 -14.35 10.64
N ILE A 584 25.90 -15.12 11.72
CA ILE A 584 24.57 -15.54 12.18
C ILE A 584 23.71 -14.32 12.53
N TRP A 585 24.27 -13.36 13.27
CA TRP A 585 23.58 -12.12 13.62
C TRP A 585 23.17 -11.29 12.39
N ARG A 586 24.02 -11.22 11.37
CA ARG A 586 23.71 -10.56 10.09
C ARG A 586 22.52 -11.22 9.39
N MET A 587 22.46 -12.55 9.37
CA MET A 587 21.34 -13.30 8.80
C MET A 587 20.04 -13.00 9.57
N VAL A 588 20.08 -13.02 10.91
CA VAL A 588 18.93 -12.76 11.77
C VAL A 588 18.40 -11.34 11.59
N ILE A 589 19.24 -10.31 11.68
CA ILE A 589 18.81 -8.91 11.49
C ILE A 589 18.25 -8.71 10.07
N SER A 590 18.92 -9.24 9.04
CA SER A 590 18.46 -9.08 7.66
C SER A 590 17.10 -9.73 7.45
N GLY A 591 16.88 -10.93 7.99
CA GLY A 591 15.60 -11.64 7.92
C GLY A 591 14.49 -10.87 8.64
N LEU A 592 14.73 -10.44 9.88
CA LEU A 592 13.77 -9.65 10.65
C LEU A 592 13.46 -8.30 9.99
N TYR A 593 14.47 -7.59 9.51
CA TYR A 593 14.30 -6.30 8.83
C TYR A 593 13.41 -6.46 7.59
N ASN A 594 13.66 -7.48 6.76
CA ASN A 594 12.88 -7.74 5.56
C ASN A 594 11.45 -8.14 5.89
N ALA A 595 11.23 -9.00 6.90
CA ALA A 595 9.89 -9.39 7.34
C ALA A 595 9.07 -8.20 7.84
N ILE A 596 9.69 -7.32 8.64
CA ILE A 596 9.06 -6.13 9.20
C ILE A 596 8.69 -5.10 8.10
N HIS A 597 9.58 -4.89 7.12
CA HIS A 597 9.40 -3.87 6.08
C HIS A 597 8.68 -4.40 4.82
N PHE A 598 8.34 -5.68 4.74
CA PHE A 598 7.71 -6.29 3.56
C PHE A 598 6.41 -5.60 3.12
N CYS A 599 5.63 -5.07 4.07
CA CYS A 599 4.37 -4.38 3.79
C CYS A 599 4.54 -2.98 3.17
N GLN A 600 5.77 -2.45 3.12
CA GLN A 600 6.07 -1.10 2.66
C GLN A 600 6.52 -1.09 1.20
N LEU A 601 6.01 -0.12 0.44
CA LEU A 601 6.44 0.13 -0.94
C LEU A 601 7.43 1.29 -1.05
N ASP A 602 7.57 2.11 0.00
CA ASP A 602 8.43 3.30 0.00
C ASP A 602 9.91 3.01 0.24
N ILE A 603 10.26 1.77 0.54
CA ILE A 603 11.63 1.30 0.80
C ILE A 603 11.91 0.08 -0.08
N SER A 604 13.08 0.05 -0.71
CA SER A 604 13.59 -1.15 -1.39
C SER A 604 14.15 -2.13 -0.37
N LEU A 605 13.76 -3.40 -0.46
CA LEU A 605 14.37 -4.48 0.34
C LEU A 605 15.71 -4.95 -0.25
N LEU A 606 15.98 -4.58 -1.49
CA LEU A 606 17.22 -4.90 -2.20
C LEU A 606 18.30 -3.83 -1.95
N ASN A 607 19.56 -4.21 -2.26
CA ASN A 607 20.69 -3.29 -2.19
C ASN A 607 20.53 -2.09 -3.14
N ARG A 608 21.15 -0.96 -2.79
CA ARG A 608 21.03 0.32 -3.49
C ARG A 608 21.33 0.29 -4.99
N ALA A 609 22.22 -0.60 -5.43
CA ALA A 609 22.58 -0.74 -6.84
C ALA A 609 21.49 -1.43 -7.69
N ILE A 610 20.59 -2.19 -7.06
CA ILE A 610 19.60 -3.05 -7.72
C ILE A 610 18.16 -2.73 -7.29
N GLU A 611 17.91 -1.54 -6.73
CA GLU A 611 16.58 -1.09 -6.28
C GLU A 611 15.53 -1.11 -7.40
N VAL A 612 15.95 -0.95 -8.66
CA VAL A 612 15.05 -0.95 -9.82
C VAL A 612 14.40 -2.33 -10.06
N PHE A 613 15.02 -3.40 -9.57
CA PHE A 613 14.49 -4.76 -9.68
C PHE A 613 13.43 -5.08 -8.62
N ASP A 614 13.29 -4.25 -7.57
CA ASP A 614 12.21 -4.40 -6.60
C ASP A 614 10.89 -3.88 -7.21
N PRO A 615 9.90 -4.75 -7.48
CA PRO A 615 8.65 -4.35 -8.13
C PRO A 615 7.81 -3.41 -7.25
N GLY A 616 7.90 -3.55 -5.92
CA GLY A 616 7.17 -2.71 -4.99
C GLY A 616 7.71 -1.29 -5.00
N TYR A 617 9.01 -1.15 -4.80
CA TYR A 617 9.69 0.15 -4.80
C TYR A 617 9.67 0.83 -6.18
N ARG A 618 9.83 0.07 -7.27
CA ARG A 618 9.68 0.59 -8.64
C ARG A 618 8.30 1.19 -8.88
N THR A 619 7.24 0.51 -8.43
CA THR A 619 5.86 1.00 -8.57
C THR A 619 5.67 2.29 -7.79
N TYR A 620 6.19 2.38 -6.57
CA TYR A 620 6.15 3.58 -5.74
C TYR A 620 6.89 4.77 -6.37
N CYS A 621 8.09 4.56 -6.91
CA CYS A 621 8.86 5.61 -7.57
C CYS A 621 8.13 6.19 -8.78
N HIS A 622 7.56 5.32 -9.61
CA HIS A 622 6.78 5.73 -10.77
C HIS A 622 5.47 6.43 -10.41
N TYR A 623 4.81 5.99 -9.33
CA TYR A 623 3.64 6.66 -8.76
C TYR A 623 3.98 8.12 -8.38
N LEU A 624 5.04 8.32 -7.59
CA LEU A 624 5.53 9.65 -7.18
C LEU A 624 5.87 10.53 -8.39
N LYS A 625 6.53 9.97 -9.40
CA LYS A 625 6.93 10.66 -10.62
C LYS A 625 5.72 11.24 -11.37
N ILE A 626 4.63 10.49 -11.48
CA ILE A 626 3.39 10.99 -12.10
C ILE A 626 2.73 12.05 -11.23
N GLU A 627 2.61 11.79 -9.93
CA GLU A 627 1.96 12.69 -8.99
C GLU A 627 2.62 14.08 -9.05
N VAL A 628 3.94 14.16 -8.89
CA VAL A 628 4.67 15.44 -8.97
C VAL A 628 4.52 16.13 -10.33
N SER A 629 4.52 15.37 -11.43
CA SER A 629 4.42 15.95 -12.78
C SER A 629 3.05 16.55 -13.09
N GLN A 630 1.97 15.95 -12.57
CA GLN A 630 0.59 16.34 -12.90
C GLN A 630 -0.04 17.24 -11.82
N SER A 631 0.30 17.01 -10.55
CA SER A 631 -0.33 17.67 -9.40
C SER A 631 0.62 18.59 -8.63
N HIS A 632 1.56 19.26 -9.32
CA HIS A 632 2.45 20.21 -8.66
C HIS A 632 1.67 21.41 -8.08
N PRO A 633 1.69 21.64 -6.75
CA PRO A 633 0.81 22.62 -6.10
C PRO A 633 1.10 24.06 -6.52
N VAL A 634 2.36 24.40 -6.86
CA VAL A 634 2.72 25.74 -7.38
C VAL A 634 2.17 25.95 -8.79
N MET A 635 2.17 24.92 -9.63
CA MET A 635 1.65 25.04 -11.01
C MET A 635 0.13 25.21 -10.98
N LYS A 636 -0.56 24.40 -10.17
CA LYS A 636 -2.01 24.53 -9.93
C LYS A 636 -2.35 25.93 -9.39
N ALA A 637 -1.61 26.41 -8.39
CA ALA A 637 -1.81 27.74 -7.84
C ALA A 637 -1.57 28.86 -8.88
N PHE A 638 -0.58 28.71 -9.75
CA PHE A 638 -0.32 29.66 -10.84
C PHE A 638 -1.45 29.70 -11.86
N CYS A 639 -1.91 28.54 -12.33
CA CYS A 639 -3.07 28.45 -13.23
C CYS A 639 -4.33 29.01 -12.58
N PHE A 640 -4.52 28.77 -11.28
CA PHE A 640 -5.62 29.32 -10.51
C PHE A 640 -5.59 30.85 -10.50
N LEU A 641 -4.43 31.46 -10.25
CA LEU A 641 -4.28 32.92 -10.32
C LEU A 641 -4.57 33.47 -11.71
N LEU A 642 -4.14 32.78 -12.79
CA LEU A 642 -4.44 33.18 -14.17
C LEU A 642 -5.94 33.14 -14.48
N LEU A 643 -6.65 32.13 -14.00
CA LEU A 643 -8.10 31.99 -14.20
C LEU A 643 -8.90 33.01 -13.39
N GLN A 644 -8.36 33.53 -12.28
CA GLN A 644 -8.99 34.57 -11.48
C GLN A 644 -8.85 35.98 -12.08
N LEU A 645 -7.97 36.20 -13.06
CA LEU A 645 -7.91 37.49 -13.75
C LEU A 645 -9.21 37.70 -14.55
N PRO A 646 -9.94 38.82 -14.36
CA PRO A 646 -11.16 39.08 -15.11
C PRO A 646 -10.89 39.07 -16.62
N SER A 647 -11.63 38.26 -17.37
CA SER A 647 -11.65 38.34 -18.83
C SER A 647 -12.18 39.73 -19.22
N PRO A 648 -11.50 40.50 -20.10
CA PRO A 648 -11.97 41.81 -20.55
C PRO A 648 -13.11 41.67 -21.58
N LYS A 649 -14.23 41.04 -21.21
CA LYS A 649 -15.45 40.98 -22.02
C LYS A 649 -16.65 41.31 -21.16
N GLY A 650 -16.99 42.60 -21.15
CA GLY A 650 -18.14 43.18 -20.48
C GLY A 650 -18.45 44.60 -20.95
N GLN A 651 -18.10 44.94 -22.19
CA GLN A 651 -18.61 46.06 -23.00
C GLN A 651 -18.63 45.46 -24.40
N THR A 652 -19.76 45.08 -24.99
CA THR A 652 -20.73 46.00 -25.59
C THR A 652 -22.02 45.22 -25.95
N ARG A 653 -23.15 45.61 -25.35
CA ARG A 653 -24.46 45.54 -26.02
C ARG A 653 -24.64 46.94 -26.62
N ILE A 654 -24.30 47.07 -27.90
CA ILE A 654 -24.51 48.31 -28.66
C ILE A 654 -25.99 48.30 -29.10
N GLU A 655 -26.78 49.20 -28.55
CA GLU A 655 -27.94 49.76 -29.27
C GLU A 655 -27.43 50.83 -30.25
N PRO A 656 -28.06 50.99 -31.42
CA PRO A 656 -27.61 51.94 -32.44
C PRO A 656 -28.11 53.36 -32.14
N THR A 657 -27.51 54.34 -32.83
CA THR A 657 -27.86 55.78 -32.89
C THR A 657 -27.53 56.58 -31.61
N ASP A 658 -26.74 57.66 -31.62
CA ASP A 658 -26.59 58.70 -32.63
C ASP A 658 -25.15 59.26 -32.80
N VAL A 659 -25.03 59.98 -33.90
CA VAL A 659 -23.89 60.57 -34.59
C VAL A 659 -22.98 61.43 -33.69
N GLU A 660 -21.89 60.87 -33.16
CA GLU A 660 -20.74 61.65 -32.66
C GLU A 660 -19.41 60.85 -32.66
N GLU A 661 -19.19 60.03 -33.70
CA GLU A 661 -18.15 58.98 -33.71
C GLU A 661 -16.71 59.44 -34.06
N GLY A 662 -16.42 60.73 -34.25
CA GLY A 662 -15.10 61.16 -34.73
C GLY A 662 -13.99 61.29 -33.66
N ILE A 663 -14.33 61.70 -32.42
CA ILE A 663 -13.34 62.22 -31.47
C ILE A 663 -13.14 61.31 -30.24
N GLN A 664 -14.16 60.54 -29.86
CA GLN A 664 -14.11 59.70 -28.66
C GLN A 664 -13.34 58.38 -28.83
N LEU A 665 -13.22 57.87 -30.06
CA LEU A 665 -12.45 56.65 -30.39
C LEU A 665 -10.93 56.83 -30.24
N ILE A 666 -10.40 58.05 -30.41
CA ILE A 666 -8.96 58.33 -30.21
C ILE A 666 -8.64 58.45 -28.71
N HIS A 667 -9.55 59.03 -27.92
CA HIS A 667 -9.34 59.24 -26.48
C HIS A 667 -9.50 57.94 -25.66
N THR A 668 -10.49 57.10 -25.96
CA THR A 668 -10.64 55.78 -25.31
C THR A 668 -9.49 54.83 -25.66
N LYS A 669 -8.99 54.86 -26.91
CA LYS A 669 -7.81 54.09 -27.33
C LYS A 669 -6.51 54.58 -26.68
N LYS A 670 -6.36 55.89 -26.44
CA LYS A 670 -5.22 56.46 -25.67
C LYS A 670 -5.29 56.15 -24.17
N VAL A 671 -6.47 56.15 -23.55
CA VAL A 671 -6.62 55.88 -22.10
C VAL A 671 -6.39 54.40 -21.78
N THR A 672 -6.95 53.49 -22.59
CA THR A 672 -6.68 52.05 -22.47
C THR A 672 -5.21 51.71 -22.75
N SER A 673 -4.59 52.38 -23.73
CA SER A 673 -3.15 52.30 -24.03
C SER A 673 -2.29 52.79 -22.85
N ARG A 674 -2.60 53.94 -22.24
CA ARG A 674 -1.85 54.48 -21.09
C ARG A 674 -1.95 53.59 -19.84
N GLN A 675 -3.12 53.01 -19.56
CA GLN A 675 -3.27 52.06 -18.45
C GLN A 675 -2.50 50.76 -18.69
N SER A 676 -2.48 50.27 -19.94
CA SER A 676 -1.66 49.14 -20.34
C SER A 676 -0.16 49.43 -20.21
N GLN A 677 0.28 50.62 -20.66
CA GLN A 677 1.67 51.07 -20.53
C GLN A 677 2.08 51.24 -19.06
N SER A 678 1.22 51.80 -18.20
CA SER A 678 1.49 51.91 -16.75
C SER A 678 1.67 50.55 -16.08
N LYS A 679 0.81 49.57 -16.40
CA LYS A 679 0.96 48.18 -15.94
C LYS A 679 2.26 47.55 -16.45
N GLN A 680 2.63 47.82 -17.70
CA GLN A 680 3.88 47.31 -18.29
C GLN A 680 5.12 47.91 -17.63
N THR A 681 5.12 49.23 -17.36
CA THR A 681 6.21 49.90 -16.64
C THR A 681 6.35 49.37 -15.23
N ARG A 682 5.23 49.18 -14.51
CA ARG A 682 5.24 48.53 -13.19
C ARG A 682 5.81 47.12 -13.26
N ALA A 683 5.40 46.31 -14.24
CA ALA A 683 5.95 44.95 -14.43
C ALA A 683 7.47 44.96 -14.69
N ARG A 684 7.98 45.94 -15.45
CA ARG A 684 9.44 46.12 -15.66
C ARG A 684 10.17 46.43 -14.36
N TRP A 685 9.62 47.30 -13.51
CA TRP A 685 10.19 47.58 -12.19
C TRP A 685 10.17 46.35 -11.25
N TRP A 686 9.08 45.59 -11.24
CA TRP A 686 9.01 44.33 -10.46
C TRP A 686 10.02 43.29 -10.96
N LEU A 687 10.23 43.20 -12.26
CA LEU A 687 11.25 42.35 -12.85
C LEU A 687 12.65 42.79 -12.41
N ALA A 688 12.96 44.09 -12.49
CA ALA A 688 14.25 44.63 -12.05
C ALA A 688 14.49 44.35 -10.56
N TYR A 689 13.48 44.61 -9.72
CA TYR A 689 13.53 44.32 -8.28
C TYR A 689 13.79 42.83 -7.99
N THR A 690 13.17 41.93 -8.75
CA THR A 690 13.36 40.48 -8.58
C THR A 690 14.77 40.05 -8.97
N LEU A 691 15.29 40.56 -10.10
CA LEU A 691 16.63 40.23 -10.59
C LEU A 691 17.74 40.79 -9.69
N LEU A 692 17.55 41.99 -9.12
CA LEU A 692 18.50 42.60 -8.21
C LEU A 692 18.63 41.81 -6.90
N ASN A 693 17.53 41.26 -6.40
CA ASN A 693 17.53 40.40 -5.20
C ASN A 693 17.92 38.93 -5.48
N ASN A 694 17.98 38.51 -6.74
CA ASN A 694 18.29 37.13 -7.15
C ASN A 694 19.27 37.11 -8.34
N PRO A 695 20.57 37.40 -8.10
CA PRO A 695 21.53 37.61 -9.17
C PRO A 695 21.77 36.38 -10.06
N SER A 696 21.65 35.17 -9.52
CA SER A 696 21.79 33.91 -10.28
C SER A 696 20.76 33.76 -11.40
N LEU A 697 19.55 34.30 -11.22
CA LEU A 697 18.49 34.25 -12.23
C LEU A 697 18.79 35.13 -13.45
N SER A 698 19.65 36.15 -13.30
CA SER A 698 20.02 37.04 -14.41
C SER A 698 20.77 36.29 -15.52
N ALA A 699 21.68 35.39 -15.15
CA ALA A 699 22.43 34.55 -16.07
C ALA A 699 21.50 33.56 -16.79
N CYS A 700 20.63 32.87 -16.04
CA CYS A 700 19.64 31.94 -16.61
C CYS A 700 18.68 32.64 -17.57
N ARG A 701 18.19 33.84 -17.22
CA ARG A 701 17.28 34.61 -18.08
C ARG A 701 17.93 34.98 -19.42
N LYS A 702 19.20 35.44 -19.39
CA LYS A 702 19.94 35.77 -20.62
C LYS A 702 20.08 34.54 -21.51
N ALA A 703 20.48 33.39 -20.93
CA ALA A 703 20.62 32.14 -21.67
C ALA A 703 19.30 31.70 -22.36
N VAL A 704 18.16 31.78 -21.68
CA VAL A 704 16.85 31.43 -22.25
C VAL A 704 16.40 32.40 -23.34
N LEU A 705 16.69 33.70 -23.20
CA LEU A 705 16.34 34.69 -24.24
C LEU A 705 17.20 34.56 -25.50
N SER A 706 18.42 34.01 -25.36
CA SER A 706 19.33 33.71 -26.47
C SER A 706 18.95 32.42 -27.22
N ASP A 707 18.05 31.59 -26.69
CA ASP A 707 17.62 30.35 -27.33
C ASP A 707 16.57 30.63 -28.43
N PRO A 708 16.85 30.32 -29.71
CA PRO A 708 15.97 30.63 -30.84
C PRO A 708 14.63 29.88 -30.80
N THR A 709 14.51 28.80 -30.03
CA THR A 709 13.26 28.04 -29.87
C THR A 709 12.23 28.74 -28.97
N ALA A 710 12.67 29.61 -28.05
CA ALA A 710 11.80 30.33 -27.13
C ALA A 710 11.13 31.59 -27.76
N ASN A 711 11.69 32.09 -28.86
CA ASN A 711 11.25 33.35 -29.49
C ASN A 711 10.23 33.17 -30.63
N GLY A 712 9.67 31.97 -30.82
CA GLY A 712 8.53 31.77 -31.73
C GLY A 712 8.84 31.93 -33.22
N THR A 713 10.10 31.81 -33.64
CA THR A 713 10.45 31.68 -35.06
C THR A 713 10.03 30.29 -35.54
N LYS A 714 8.84 30.21 -36.17
CA LYS A 714 8.40 29.02 -36.90
C LYS A 714 9.45 28.69 -37.96
N MET A 715 10.24 27.63 -37.75
CA MET A 715 10.97 26.98 -38.82
C MET A 715 9.95 26.34 -39.76
N SER A 716 9.88 26.82 -40.99
CA SER A 716 9.10 26.21 -42.06
C SER A 716 9.52 24.74 -42.22
N PRO A 717 8.58 23.79 -42.36
CA PRO A 717 8.93 22.39 -42.54
C PRO A 717 9.67 22.23 -43.86
N MET A 718 10.91 21.74 -43.79
CA MET A 718 11.62 21.23 -44.94
C MET A 718 10.84 20.01 -45.43
N LYS A 719 10.35 20.07 -46.67
CA LYS A 719 9.75 18.92 -47.35
C LYS A 719 10.81 17.82 -47.42
N LEU A 720 10.49 16.66 -46.83
CA LEU A 720 11.03 15.39 -47.29
C LEU A 720 9.91 14.68 -48.05
#